data_AF-A0A8S2E9D2-F1
#
_entry.id   AF-A0A8S2E9D2-F1
#
_cell.length_a   1.000
_cell.length_b   1.000
_cell.length_c   1.000
_cell.angle_alpha   90.00
_cell.angle_beta   90.00
_cell.angle_gamma   90.00
#
_symmetry.space_group_name_H-M   'P 1'
#
loop_
_entity.id
_entity.type
_entity.pdbx_description
1 polymer ?
#
loop_
_entity_poly.entity_id
_entity_poly.type
_entity_poly.pdbx_seq_one_letter_code
_entity_poly.pdbx_strand_id
1 'polypeptide(L)'
;MGQWKDNRWHIGILTWNTGETCTGIWSGNKTNGSFVDNDGTVFEGDLVGDGVAHGQGIERYIDGTCYRGTYKLGSKDGRGSMTSPDAAQYDGEWINGCLYSYDINLTELIDSLTYFKQSINKANLLSTKLELTQKLKSFISNKMYEYTRDRRHIYKLSTVLETILKFVSPEHTRLFINDFVEHSRYKWNILIIAATFGFYSSVKMLLNKFDVNVEIEGVVEYDNQIIPGTTALWCAAASSHLNIVKLLLHYGANINHFTLTYSTPLRAATFNNQLKIVQLLVANGAAIDIQNKSHGDTCLVLAASKGLREIVYYLLRNGADPNIRSHDGATALHVACEENYLECTKLLTTHENIKSKTLAGLTPLMTAAVKINPLIVEHFISNEKLCSKQEGADALELLGSFYCNNASNADNLHKTYEYLSRAMLLRSTFHISKIISPLIEEYGYQQECRTLEDLRNIRHNVDALHMETLITLERVLGTSSETLHSAILRRGGVYADEKRYDSCVTLWLRVCNLKKLVDQSLDEPLIRLVAVFAEMFENKIEVKTHLFKQVLNLNIDELNRERLLINRSMNPHWTNCKTALYLCAVAAKVLPTKPIEERLQLEKIIRRLISFNFKTRATNSALIHLCMDTSASTSNLAYKFPCSSTARLLIEFGAKVNAMDASRNTPLHIIAGCSMHNLDEAENIIESLIDNGAHTDTVNDNGKIPFDCGKLENIRRILKARARISLKCLVAKAIVSKREFQVVPELAADSEDAKSYHLYISDIAMEHKSVTIYSVEGLSGYIRLRRSFDYDVQSSYWLTLRTTIFNARPQFSHIHVYISIRNENNFIPQCHHVYEEITLVEQHQTPFIQIKAVDKEKDDQLNYAIVEGDEKQLFYIDSNNGQISFQRPMHQRQDKRIYVLTIRVSDSGRPTLSSDCLLKVNVLRRKDVRPQFLHNENENTYYFELPEINRSRLKQRLFQIVAILNLPEKMQFNNNLQIRYRLLDPTKHFVINKETGYIAARQSLTSYSIYSFQIEAFTVIPSLFQNEIYSSN
;
A
#
# COMPACT_ATOMS: atom_id res chain seq x y z
N MET A 1 27.18 -3.01 -66.58
CA MET A 1 27.12 -2.00 -67.65
C MET A 1 28.45 -1.28 -67.74
N GLY A 2 29.08 -1.06 -68.91
CA GLY A 2 30.39 -0.38 -68.97
C GLY A 2 31.10 -0.35 -70.32
N GLN A 3 32.24 0.34 -70.38
CA GLN A 3 33.17 0.46 -71.52
C GLN A 3 34.37 -0.50 -71.37
N TRP A 4 34.82 -1.04 -72.49
CA TRP A 4 35.98 -1.94 -72.60
C TRP A 4 37.17 -1.22 -73.26
N LYS A 5 38.40 -1.54 -72.86
CA LYS A 5 39.64 -1.06 -73.48
C LYS A 5 40.66 -2.20 -73.51
N ASP A 6 41.28 -2.45 -74.67
CA ASP A 6 42.28 -3.51 -74.88
C ASP A 6 41.82 -4.92 -74.45
N ASN A 7 40.57 -5.30 -74.79
CA ASN A 7 39.91 -6.55 -74.37
C ASN A 7 39.84 -6.76 -72.84
N ARG A 8 39.93 -5.68 -72.05
CA ARG A 8 39.74 -5.69 -70.60
C ARG A 8 38.67 -4.69 -70.20
N TRP A 9 38.01 -4.97 -69.08
CA TRP A 9 37.00 -4.08 -68.53
C TRP A 9 37.66 -2.76 -68.10
N HIS A 10 37.08 -1.60 -68.44
CA HIS A 10 37.72 -0.30 -68.22
C HIS A 10 36.92 0.64 -67.31
N ILE A 11 35.64 0.90 -67.58
CA ILE A 11 34.78 1.76 -66.73
C ILE A 11 33.38 1.19 -66.71
N GLY A 12 32.73 1.12 -65.55
CA GLY A 12 31.37 0.60 -65.48
C GLY A 12 30.78 0.40 -64.08
N ILE A 13 29.58 -0.18 -64.08
CA ILE A 13 28.80 -0.59 -62.91
C ILE A 13 28.62 -2.10 -62.97
N LEU A 14 29.06 -2.80 -61.92
CA LEU A 14 28.73 -4.19 -61.63
C LEU A 14 27.61 -4.20 -60.60
N THR A 15 26.60 -5.02 -60.85
CA THR A 15 25.48 -5.23 -59.92
C THR A 15 25.34 -6.72 -59.72
N TRP A 16 25.40 -7.16 -58.47
CA TRP A 16 25.19 -8.57 -58.14
C TRP A 16 23.70 -8.83 -57.91
N ASN A 17 23.28 -10.09 -58.09
CA ASN A 17 21.89 -10.51 -57.88
C ASN A 17 21.42 -10.34 -56.42
N THR A 18 22.34 -10.09 -55.49
CA THR A 18 22.08 -9.83 -54.07
C THR A 18 21.66 -8.38 -53.78
N GLY A 19 21.91 -7.44 -54.71
CA GLY A 19 21.60 -6.01 -54.57
C GLY A 19 22.83 -5.09 -54.47
N GLU A 20 24.02 -5.66 -54.25
CA GLU A 20 25.29 -4.93 -54.16
C GLU A 20 25.63 -4.26 -55.50
N THR A 21 26.21 -3.06 -55.44
CA THR A 21 26.67 -2.34 -56.63
C THR A 21 28.11 -1.86 -56.46
N CYS A 22 28.95 -2.12 -57.47
CA CYS A 22 30.31 -1.60 -57.56
C CYS A 22 30.43 -0.72 -58.79
N THR A 23 30.95 0.50 -58.62
CA THR A 23 31.21 1.45 -59.71
C THR A 23 32.67 1.88 -59.68
N GLY A 24 33.34 2.03 -60.84
CA GLY A 24 34.74 2.43 -60.82
C GLY A 24 35.46 2.46 -62.17
N ILE A 25 36.79 2.60 -62.10
CA ILE A 25 37.71 2.49 -63.24
C ILE A 25 38.63 1.29 -62.99
N TRP A 26 38.66 0.35 -63.93
CA TRP A 26 39.43 -0.91 -63.87
C TRP A 26 40.80 -0.79 -64.54
N SER A 27 41.83 -1.23 -63.84
CA SER A 27 43.22 -1.34 -64.27
C SER A 27 43.76 -2.73 -63.88
N GLY A 28 43.51 -3.73 -64.73
CA GLY A 28 43.80 -5.14 -64.39
C GLY A 28 42.90 -5.64 -63.25
N ASN A 29 43.48 -6.20 -62.19
CA ASN A 29 42.75 -6.68 -61.00
C ASN A 29 42.51 -5.59 -59.94
N LYS A 30 42.88 -4.33 -60.21
CA LYS A 30 42.68 -3.20 -59.29
C LYS A 30 41.63 -2.24 -59.84
N THR A 31 40.81 -1.74 -58.94
CA THR A 31 39.77 -0.76 -59.20
C THR A 31 39.85 0.39 -58.22
N ASN A 32 39.66 1.61 -58.70
CA ASN A 32 39.38 2.74 -57.82
C ASN A 32 37.93 3.14 -58.06
N GLY A 33 37.11 3.06 -57.02
CA GLY A 33 35.67 3.07 -57.19
C GLY A 33 34.89 3.09 -55.88
N SER A 34 33.56 3.10 -56.00
CA SER A 34 32.64 2.97 -54.87
C SER A 34 31.93 1.62 -54.89
N PHE A 35 31.77 1.05 -53.71
CA PHE A 35 31.01 -0.16 -53.47
C PHE A 35 29.89 0.16 -52.49
N VAL A 36 28.65 -0.19 -52.86
CA VAL A 36 27.48 -0.04 -52.01
C VAL A 36 26.97 -1.44 -51.68
N ASP A 37 26.98 -1.75 -50.39
CA ASP A 37 26.49 -3.01 -49.85
C ASP A 37 24.95 -2.99 -49.73
N ASN A 38 24.34 -4.16 -49.60
CA ASN A 38 22.88 -4.34 -49.47
C ASN A 38 22.29 -3.62 -48.26
N ASP A 39 23.11 -3.35 -47.25
CA ASP A 39 22.72 -2.64 -46.05
C ASP A 39 22.89 -1.12 -46.14
N GLY A 40 23.20 -0.58 -47.32
CA GLY A 40 23.36 0.84 -47.60
C GLY A 40 24.69 1.44 -47.11
N THR A 41 25.60 0.62 -46.61
CA THR A 41 26.99 1.03 -46.33
C THR A 41 27.69 1.37 -47.63
N VAL A 42 28.39 2.51 -47.64
CA VAL A 42 29.10 3.00 -48.83
C VAL A 42 30.59 2.96 -48.56
N PHE A 43 31.32 2.17 -49.35
CA PHE A 43 32.77 2.18 -49.40
C PHE A 43 33.26 2.94 -50.64
N GLU A 44 34.29 3.77 -50.48
CA GLU A 44 34.96 4.52 -51.56
C GLU A 44 36.47 4.33 -51.42
N GLY A 45 37.14 3.80 -52.45
CA GLY A 45 38.59 3.67 -52.44
C GLY A 45 39.15 2.59 -53.34
N ASP A 46 40.34 2.11 -52.98
CA ASP A 46 41.04 1.06 -53.70
C ASP A 46 40.39 -0.31 -53.43
N LEU A 47 40.07 -1.00 -54.52
CA LEU A 47 39.38 -2.28 -54.57
C LEU A 47 40.24 -3.26 -55.40
N VAL A 48 40.22 -4.55 -55.05
CA VAL A 48 40.92 -5.63 -55.76
C VAL A 48 39.97 -6.77 -56.08
N GLY A 49 40.08 -7.35 -57.27
CA GLY A 49 39.22 -8.45 -57.73
C GLY A 49 37.76 -8.04 -57.86
N ASP A 50 36.84 -8.88 -57.36
CA ASP A 50 35.38 -8.68 -57.40
C ASP A 50 34.90 -7.70 -56.31
N GLY A 51 35.52 -6.51 -56.20
CA GLY A 51 35.07 -5.46 -55.28
C GLY A 51 35.54 -5.60 -53.83
N VAL A 52 36.68 -6.25 -53.58
CA VAL A 52 37.24 -6.39 -52.21
C VAL A 52 38.11 -5.20 -51.85
N ALA A 53 37.80 -4.49 -50.76
CA ALA A 53 38.58 -3.35 -50.26
C ALA A 53 40.06 -3.71 -50.01
N HIS A 54 40.98 -2.98 -50.64
CA HIS A 54 42.42 -3.18 -50.51
C HIS A 54 43.20 -1.94 -50.91
N GLY A 55 43.94 -1.33 -49.98
CA GLY A 55 44.60 -0.04 -50.17
C GLY A 55 43.97 1.04 -49.28
N GLN A 56 43.87 2.28 -49.73
CA GLN A 56 43.22 3.34 -48.96
C GLN A 56 41.72 3.39 -49.28
N GLY A 57 40.89 3.58 -48.26
CA GLY A 57 39.43 3.68 -48.45
C GLY A 57 38.68 4.38 -47.32
N ILE A 58 37.49 4.84 -47.66
CA ILE A 58 36.53 5.48 -46.76
C ILE A 58 35.28 4.61 -46.74
N GLU A 59 34.78 4.27 -45.56
CA GLU A 59 33.57 3.46 -45.38
C GLU A 59 32.58 4.24 -44.51
N ARG A 60 31.36 4.45 -45.00
CA ARG A 60 30.30 5.22 -44.33
C ARG A 60 29.13 4.30 -43.99
N TYR A 61 28.80 4.23 -42.72
CA TYR A 61 27.71 3.44 -42.18
C TYR A 61 26.42 4.25 -42.07
N ILE A 62 25.27 3.57 -42.10
CA ILE A 62 23.95 4.20 -41.97
C ILE A 62 23.74 4.92 -40.64
N ASP A 63 24.40 4.49 -39.56
CA ASP A 63 24.28 5.12 -38.25
C ASP A 63 24.96 6.50 -38.18
N GLY A 64 25.71 6.90 -39.22
CA GLY A 64 26.48 8.14 -39.29
C GLY A 64 27.97 7.95 -39.00
N THR A 65 28.39 6.73 -38.65
CA THR A 65 29.79 6.39 -38.41
C THR A 65 30.56 6.37 -39.73
N CYS A 66 31.79 6.88 -39.72
CA CYS A 66 32.66 6.93 -40.89
C CYS A 66 34.06 6.43 -40.53
N TYR A 67 34.58 5.48 -41.29
CA TYR A 67 35.97 5.05 -41.23
C TYR A 67 36.76 5.58 -42.42
N ARG A 68 38.01 6.00 -42.21
CA ARG A 68 38.97 6.38 -43.25
C ARG A 68 40.31 5.74 -42.93
N GLY A 69 40.80 4.84 -43.77
CA GLY A 69 42.08 4.20 -43.49
C GLY A 69 42.48 3.13 -44.51
N THR A 70 43.41 2.29 -44.07
CA THR A 70 44.01 1.23 -44.90
C THR A 70 43.25 -0.08 -44.78
N TYR A 71 43.17 -0.80 -45.89
CA TYR A 71 42.49 -2.08 -46.02
C TYR A 71 43.41 -3.12 -46.66
N LYS A 72 43.28 -4.37 -46.21
CA LYS A 72 43.94 -5.53 -46.79
C LYS A 72 42.94 -6.68 -46.91
N LEU A 73 42.64 -7.06 -48.16
CA LEU A 73 41.76 -8.21 -48.48
C LEU A 73 40.39 -8.12 -47.78
N GLY A 74 39.77 -6.93 -47.80
CA GLY A 74 38.43 -6.70 -47.28
C GLY A 74 38.38 -6.32 -45.79
N SER A 75 39.50 -6.34 -45.08
CA SER A 75 39.58 -5.97 -43.66
C SER A 75 40.39 -4.69 -43.46
N LYS A 76 39.99 -3.86 -42.49
CA LYS A 76 40.76 -2.67 -42.05
C LYS A 76 42.10 -3.13 -41.48
N ASP A 77 43.20 -2.71 -42.08
CA ASP A 77 44.54 -3.20 -41.74
C ASP A 77 45.59 -2.12 -42.03
N GLY A 78 46.25 -1.66 -40.97
CA GLY A 78 47.13 -0.47 -40.95
C GLY A 78 46.50 0.73 -40.23
N ARG A 79 47.01 1.94 -40.46
CA ARG A 79 46.55 3.15 -39.74
C ARG A 79 45.24 3.68 -40.33
N GLY A 80 44.31 4.10 -39.46
CA GLY A 80 43.02 4.66 -39.88
C GLY A 80 42.28 5.43 -38.78
N SER A 81 41.36 6.27 -39.21
CA SER A 81 40.52 7.16 -38.40
C SER A 81 39.05 6.73 -38.45
N MET A 82 38.38 6.65 -37.30
CA MET A 82 36.94 6.39 -37.20
C MET A 82 36.26 7.60 -36.54
N THR A 83 35.19 8.11 -37.14
CA THR A 83 34.38 9.20 -36.62
C THR A 83 32.96 8.70 -36.36
N SER A 84 32.47 8.88 -35.14
CA SER A 84 31.11 8.52 -34.72
C SER A 84 30.09 9.63 -35.04
N PRO A 85 28.77 9.33 -34.96
CA PRO A 85 27.70 10.31 -35.21
C PRO A 85 27.74 11.50 -34.23
N ASP A 86 28.30 11.30 -33.04
CA ASP A 86 28.42 12.27 -31.96
C ASP A 86 29.70 13.13 -32.08
N ALA A 87 30.38 13.05 -33.23
CA ALA A 87 31.66 13.68 -33.55
C ALA A 87 32.87 13.21 -32.71
N ALA A 88 32.75 12.12 -31.94
CA ALA A 88 33.93 11.49 -31.35
C ALA A 88 34.78 10.85 -32.44
N GLN A 89 36.05 11.24 -32.53
CA GLN A 89 37.03 10.77 -33.51
C GLN A 89 38.09 9.92 -32.81
N TYR A 90 38.43 8.79 -33.43
CA TYR A 90 39.49 7.90 -33.00
C TYR A 90 40.51 7.73 -34.13
N ASP A 91 41.79 7.92 -33.85
CA ASP A 91 42.90 7.66 -34.77
C ASP A 91 43.80 6.56 -34.20
N GLY A 92 44.05 5.48 -34.96
CA GLY A 92 44.89 4.39 -34.47
C GLY A 92 45.26 3.34 -35.51
N GLU A 93 45.94 2.28 -35.04
CA GLU A 93 46.29 1.13 -35.87
C GLU A 93 45.16 0.11 -35.89
N TRP A 94 45.02 -0.60 -37.00
CA TRP A 94 44.02 -1.62 -37.23
C TRP A 94 44.74 -2.89 -37.70
N ILE A 95 44.34 -4.05 -37.19
CA ILE A 95 44.87 -5.34 -37.62
C ILE A 95 43.68 -6.26 -37.89
N ASN A 96 43.55 -6.76 -39.12
CA ASN A 96 42.49 -7.69 -39.54
C ASN A 96 41.06 -7.25 -39.17
N GLY A 97 40.75 -5.96 -39.32
CA GLY A 97 39.43 -5.38 -39.04
C GLY A 97 39.22 -4.94 -37.59
N CYS A 98 40.20 -5.16 -36.70
CA CYS A 98 40.12 -4.80 -35.29
C CYS A 98 40.99 -3.58 -34.97
N LEU A 99 40.50 -2.73 -34.06
CA LEU A 99 41.26 -1.63 -33.49
C LEU A 99 42.42 -2.14 -32.63
N TYR A 100 43.64 -1.76 -32.96
CA TYR A 100 44.82 -1.96 -32.13
C TYR A 100 45.05 -0.68 -31.32
N SER A 101 44.54 -0.64 -30.09
CA SER A 101 44.76 0.47 -29.17
C SER A 101 45.53 0.01 -27.93
N TYR A 102 46.53 0.80 -27.54
CA TYR A 102 47.28 0.63 -26.28
C TYR A 102 46.43 0.95 -25.03
N ASP A 103 45.23 1.50 -25.19
CA ASP A 103 44.37 2.01 -24.10
C ASP A 103 43.18 1.11 -23.74
N ILE A 104 43.09 -0.08 -24.32
CA ILE A 104 42.10 -1.08 -23.94
C ILE A 104 42.85 -2.38 -23.64
N ASN A 105 42.84 -2.83 -22.38
CA ASN A 105 43.34 -4.16 -21.99
C ASN A 105 42.36 -5.26 -22.48
N LEU A 106 41.99 -5.24 -23.77
CA LEU A 106 41.27 -6.31 -24.47
C LEU A 106 42.12 -7.57 -24.52
N THR A 107 43.44 -7.43 -24.42
CA THR A 107 44.41 -8.52 -24.21
C THR A 107 43.99 -9.40 -23.05
N GLU A 108 43.70 -8.85 -21.88
CA GLU A 108 43.26 -9.66 -20.71
C GLU A 108 41.93 -10.39 -20.97
N LEU A 109 40.98 -9.72 -21.64
CA LEU A 109 39.69 -10.33 -22.00
C LEU A 109 39.89 -11.45 -23.05
N ILE A 110 40.66 -11.20 -24.10
CA ILE A 110 40.94 -12.13 -25.20
C ILE A 110 41.75 -13.32 -24.69
N ASP A 111 42.77 -13.09 -23.86
CA ASP A 111 43.61 -14.12 -23.25
C ASP A 111 42.76 -15.01 -22.34
N SER A 112 41.91 -14.41 -21.51
CA SER A 112 40.99 -15.14 -20.64
C SER A 112 39.97 -15.95 -21.45
N LEU A 113 39.34 -15.35 -22.47
CA LEU A 113 38.39 -16.03 -23.35
C LEU A 113 39.06 -17.18 -24.13
N THR A 114 40.29 -16.97 -24.59
CA THR A 114 41.09 -17.99 -25.30
C THR A 114 41.47 -19.13 -24.35
N TYR A 115 41.86 -18.82 -23.12
CA TYR A 115 42.12 -19.80 -22.08
C TYR A 115 40.88 -20.65 -21.76
N PHE A 116 39.72 -20.01 -21.56
CA PHE A 116 38.47 -20.73 -21.31
C PHE A 116 38.08 -21.61 -22.50
N LYS A 117 38.20 -21.11 -23.74
CA LYS A 117 37.92 -21.88 -24.96
C LYS A 117 38.82 -23.12 -25.06
N GLN A 118 40.12 -22.96 -24.85
CA GLN A 118 41.07 -24.08 -24.89
C GLN A 118 40.82 -25.08 -23.76
N SER A 119 40.49 -24.61 -22.56
CA SER A 119 40.23 -25.45 -21.39
C SER A 119 38.94 -26.25 -21.53
N ILE A 120 37.87 -25.64 -22.04
CA ILE A 120 36.58 -26.32 -22.32
C ILE A 120 36.76 -27.38 -23.41
N ASN A 121 37.55 -27.08 -24.45
CA ASN A 121 37.82 -28.04 -25.54
C ASN A 121 38.70 -29.22 -25.09
N LYS A 122 39.60 -29.03 -24.12
CA LYS A 122 40.47 -30.09 -23.56
C LYS A 122 39.82 -30.93 -22.46
N ALA A 123 38.71 -30.48 -21.87
CA ALA A 123 38.05 -31.21 -20.79
C ALA A 123 37.32 -32.45 -21.34
N ASN A 124 37.63 -33.63 -20.77
CA ASN A 124 37.05 -34.91 -21.22
C ASN A 124 35.77 -35.31 -20.47
N LEU A 125 35.56 -34.81 -19.24
CA LEU A 125 34.35 -35.07 -18.45
C LEU A 125 33.29 -33.98 -18.65
N LEU A 126 32.01 -34.40 -18.71
CA LEU A 126 30.86 -33.50 -18.86
C LEU A 126 30.72 -32.53 -17.68
N SER A 127 31.01 -32.97 -16.46
CA SER A 127 30.97 -32.17 -15.23
C SER A 127 32.00 -31.03 -15.24
N THR A 128 33.23 -31.31 -15.69
CA THR A 128 34.29 -30.29 -15.83
C THR A 128 34.00 -29.29 -16.93
N LYS A 129 33.37 -29.73 -18.05
CA LYS A 129 32.90 -28.79 -19.08
C LYS A 129 31.83 -27.86 -18.51
N LEU A 130 30.87 -28.39 -17.75
CA LEU A 130 29.80 -27.59 -17.14
C LEU A 130 30.34 -26.55 -16.15
N GLU A 131 31.30 -26.92 -15.30
CA GLU A 131 31.93 -26.01 -14.33
C GLU A 131 32.72 -24.89 -15.02
N LEU A 132 33.52 -25.22 -16.04
CA LEU A 132 34.27 -24.23 -16.81
C LEU A 132 33.33 -23.29 -17.59
N THR A 133 32.23 -23.80 -18.13
CA THR A 133 31.19 -22.97 -18.77
C THR A 133 30.51 -22.03 -17.78
N GLN A 134 30.26 -22.47 -16.53
CA GLN A 134 29.72 -21.59 -15.47
C GLN A 134 30.72 -20.51 -15.05
N LYS A 135 32.02 -20.82 -14.96
CA LYS A 135 33.07 -19.83 -14.66
C LYS A 135 33.24 -18.81 -15.78
N LEU A 136 33.25 -19.27 -17.03
CA LEU A 136 33.25 -18.39 -18.20
C LEU A 136 32.03 -17.45 -18.19
N LYS A 137 30.84 -17.99 -17.87
CA LYS A 137 29.61 -17.22 -17.74
C LYS A 137 29.72 -16.12 -16.67
N SER A 138 30.18 -16.45 -15.46
CA SER A 138 30.38 -15.46 -14.39
C SER A 138 31.42 -14.39 -14.75
N PHE A 139 32.51 -14.78 -15.41
CA PHE A 139 33.54 -13.86 -15.88
C PHE A 139 32.99 -12.84 -16.88
N ILE A 140 32.25 -13.31 -17.90
CA ILE A 140 31.66 -12.42 -18.90
C ILE A 140 30.62 -11.50 -18.26
N SER A 141 29.75 -12.02 -17.38
CA SER A 141 28.74 -11.20 -16.67
C SER A 141 29.37 -10.08 -15.83
N ASN A 142 30.46 -10.37 -15.12
CA ASN A 142 31.18 -9.36 -14.33
C ASN A 142 31.86 -8.31 -15.22
N LYS A 143 32.47 -8.73 -16.33
CA LYS A 143 33.07 -7.78 -17.28
C LYS A 143 32.03 -6.88 -17.92
N MET A 144 30.89 -7.44 -18.34
CA MET A 144 29.78 -6.64 -18.87
C MET A 144 29.26 -5.63 -17.84
N TYR A 145 29.15 -6.03 -16.56
CA TYR A 145 28.79 -5.11 -15.48
C TYR A 145 29.79 -3.95 -15.33
N GLU A 146 31.10 -4.25 -15.27
CA GLU A 146 32.16 -3.23 -15.19
C GLU A 146 32.04 -2.18 -16.30
N TYR A 147 31.80 -2.62 -17.54
CA TYR A 147 31.66 -1.74 -18.70
C TYR A 147 30.35 -0.93 -18.70
N THR A 148 29.27 -1.45 -18.11
CA THR A 148 27.99 -0.72 -17.98
C THR A 148 27.97 0.28 -16.81
N ARG A 149 28.81 0.09 -15.78
CA ARG A 149 28.88 0.97 -14.60
C ARG A 149 29.49 2.34 -14.93
N ASP A 150 30.49 2.38 -15.80
CA ASP A 150 31.14 3.62 -16.19
C ASP A 150 30.58 4.13 -17.51
N ARG A 151 29.78 5.21 -17.45
CA ARG A 151 29.17 5.84 -18.63
C ARG A 151 30.20 6.22 -19.71
N ARG A 152 31.47 6.38 -19.37
CA ARG A 152 32.57 6.70 -20.28
C ARG A 152 33.07 5.52 -21.12
N HIS A 153 32.65 4.29 -20.80
CA HIS A 153 33.09 3.07 -21.48
C HIS A 153 31.95 2.39 -22.27
N ILE A 154 30.76 3.01 -22.28
CA ILE A 154 29.54 2.55 -22.96
C ILE A 154 29.81 2.27 -24.45
N TYR A 155 30.46 3.18 -25.21
CA TYR A 155 30.79 2.96 -26.62
C TYR A 155 31.74 1.77 -26.89
N LYS A 156 32.39 1.22 -25.85
CA LYS A 156 33.29 0.05 -25.94
C LYS A 156 32.53 -1.27 -25.75
N LEU A 157 31.24 -1.24 -25.39
CA LEU A 157 30.43 -2.44 -25.18
C LEU A 157 30.20 -3.22 -26.49
N SER A 158 30.09 -2.53 -27.64
CA SER A 158 29.92 -3.18 -28.95
C SER A 158 31.14 -4.03 -29.34
N THR A 159 32.36 -3.50 -29.17
CA THR A 159 33.60 -4.22 -29.47
C THR A 159 33.84 -5.39 -28.51
N VAL A 160 33.50 -5.22 -27.23
CA VAL A 160 33.54 -6.30 -26.22
C VAL A 160 32.55 -7.40 -26.58
N LEU A 161 31.31 -7.05 -26.93
CA LEU A 161 30.29 -8.01 -27.37
C LEU A 161 30.72 -8.75 -28.64
N GLU A 162 31.17 -8.05 -29.67
CA GLU A 162 31.68 -8.67 -30.89
C GLU A 162 32.87 -9.61 -30.63
N THR A 163 33.76 -9.24 -29.70
CA THR A 163 34.90 -10.08 -29.30
C THR A 163 34.42 -11.34 -28.59
N ILE A 164 33.53 -11.23 -27.60
CA ILE A 164 32.93 -12.40 -26.92
C ILE A 164 32.27 -13.33 -27.94
N LEU A 165 31.49 -12.78 -28.86
CA LEU A 165 30.74 -13.55 -29.86
C LEU A 165 31.62 -14.21 -30.92
N LYS A 166 32.83 -13.67 -31.20
CA LYS A 166 33.83 -14.30 -32.09
C LYS A 166 34.55 -15.47 -31.41
N PHE A 167 34.78 -15.39 -30.10
CA PHE A 167 35.57 -16.39 -29.38
C PHE A 167 34.73 -17.55 -28.82
N VAL A 168 33.47 -17.32 -28.46
CA VAL A 168 32.55 -18.32 -27.89
C VAL A 168 31.74 -19.03 -28.99
N SER A 169 31.62 -20.37 -28.93
CA SER A 169 30.87 -21.16 -29.91
C SER A 169 29.36 -20.82 -29.89
N PRO A 170 28.62 -20.91 -31.03
CA PRO A 170 27.21 -20.53 -31.10
C PRO A 170 26.28 -21.14 -30.04
N GLU A 171 26.51 -22.39 -29.61
CA GLU A 171 25.72 -23.04 -28.55
C GLU A 171 25.93 -22.41 -27.17
N HIS A 172 27.18 -22.20 -26.76
CA HIS A 172 27.53 -21.52 -25.51
C HIS A 172 27.10 -20.04 -25.52
N THR A 173 27.12 -19.41 -26.70
CA THR A 173 26.66 -18.05 -26.90
C THR A 173 25.14 -17.91 -26.69
N ARG A 174 24.34 -18.89 -27.12
CA ARG A 174 22.88 -18.92 -26.84
C ARG A 174 22.56 -19.03 -25.35
N LEU A 175 23.31 -19.83 -24.59
CA LEU A 175 23.16 -19.96 -23.14
C LEU A 175 23.49 -18.67 -22.39
N PHE A 176 24.38 -17.84 -22.94
CA PHE A 176 24.78 -16.57 -22.35
C PHE A 176 23.81 -15.42 -22.72
N ILE A 177 23.34 -15.37 -23.97
CA ILE A 177 22.48 -14.27 -24.46
C ILE A 177 21.11 -14.25 -23.79
N ASN A 178 20.54 -15.40 -23.44
CA ASN A 178 19.23 -15.50 -22.80
C ASN A 178 19.28 -15.47 -21.26
N ASP A 179 20.47 -15.32 -20.67
CA ASP A 179 20.64 -15.30 -19.22
C ASP A 179 20.71 -13.87 -18.67
N PHE A 180 20.63 -13.74 -17.35
CA PHE A 180 20.58 -12.45 -16.67
C PHE A 180 21.87 -12.17 -15.91
N VAL A 181 22.35 -10.94 -16.01
CA VAL A 181 23.32 -10.40 -15.07
C VAL A 181 22.54 -9.90 -13.85
N GLU A 182 22.58 -10.65 -12.76
CA GLU A 182 21.92 -10.31 -11.49
C GLU A 182 22.93 -9.72 -10.50
N HIS A 183 22.68 -8.51 -10.02
CA HIS A 183 23.46 -7.91 -8.93
C HIS A 183 22.54 -7.12 -8.01
N SER A 184 22.27 -7.65 -6.80
CA SER A 184 21.50 -7.15 -5.64
C SER A 184 20.20 -6.33 -5.86
N ARG A 185 20.17 -5.37 -6.79
CA ARG A 185 19.03 -4.51 -7.17
C ARG A 185 18.73 -4.49 -8.67
N TYR A 186 19.58 -5.08 -9.51
CA TYR A 186 19.48 -5.04 -10.97
C TYR A 186 19.39 -6.44 -11.56
N LYS A 187 18.61 -6.55 -12.63
CA LYS A 187 18.48 -7.76 -13.44
C LYS A 187 18.52 -7.35 -14.91
N TRP A 188 19.64 -7.54 -15.56
CA TRP A 188 19.85 -7.07 -16.93
C TRP A 188 20.06 -8.22 -17.90
N ASN A 189 19.45 -8.08 -19.07
CA ASN A 189 19.78 -8.90 -20.23
C ASN A 189 20.59 -8.07 -21.23
N ILE A 190 21.44 -8.75 -22.00
CA ILE A 190 22.35 -8.13 -22.96
C ILE A 190 21.62 -7.35 -24.06
N LEU A 191 20.46 -7.85 -24.49
CA LEU A 191 19.60 -7.19 -25.46
C LEU A 191 19.00 -5.92 -24.86
N ILE A 192 18.54 -5.98 -23.61
CA ILE A 192 17.97 -4.82 -22.89
C ILE A 192 19.03 -3.72 -22.77
N ILE A 193 20.23 -4.04 -22.30
CA ILE A 193 21.33 -3.06 -22.17
C ILE A 193 21.66 -2.44 -23.53
N ALA A 194 21.84 -3.26 -24.57
CA ALA A 194 22.16 -2.78 -25.90
C ALA A 194 21.07 -1.85 -26.47
N ALA A 195 19.81 -2.17 -26.20
CA ALA A 195 18.66 -1.35 -26.59
C ALA A 195 18.57 -0.04 -25.77
N THR A 196 18.83 -0.07 -24.46
CA THR A 196 18.80 1.11 -23.59
C THR A 196 19.85 2.16 -24.00
N PHE A 197 21.05 1.71 -24.36
CA PHE A 197 22.17 2.60 -24.67
C PHE A 197 22.37 2.90 -26.16
N GLY A 198 21.54 2.32 -27.04
CA GLY A 198 21.54 2.72 -28.45
C GLY A 198 22.50 1.96 -29.35
N PHE A 199 23.01 0.80 -28.94
CA PHE A 199 23.97 0.03 -29.75
C PHE A 199 23.30 -0.74 -30.88
N TYR A 200 22.95 -0.03 -31.96
CA TYR A 200 22.23 -0.58 -33.10
C TYR A 200 22.90 -1.84 -33.69
N SER A 201 24.21 -1.78 -33.97
CA SER A 201 24.96 -2.91 -34.53
C SER A 201 24.94 -4.14 -33.63
N SER A 202 25.04 -3.95 -32.32
CA SER A 202 24.94 -5.04 -31.33
C SER A 202 23.55 -5.63 -31.30
N VAL A 203 22.49 -4.81 -31.27
CA VAL A 203 21.10 -5.29 -31.32
C VAL A 203 20.83 -6.05 -32.61
N LYS A 204 21.24 -5.51 -33.76
CA LYS A 204 21.12 -6.16 -35.09
C LYS A 204 21.84 -7.50 -35.12
N MET A 205 23.08 -7.54 -34.64
CA MET A 205 23.85 -8.78 -34.58
C MET A 205 23.20 -9.82 -33.65
N LEU A 206 22.74 -9.40 -32.47
CA LEU A 206 22.08 -10.28 -31.50
C LEU A 206 20.82 -10.92 -32.11
N LEU A 207 19.97 -10.12 -32.74
CA LEU A 207 18.72 -10.58 -33.36
C LEU A 207 18.94 -11.41 -34.64
N ASN A 208 19.91 -11.04 -35.48
CA ASN A 208 20.16 -11.73 -36.75
C ASN A 208 20.85 -13.09 -36.57
N LYS A 209 21.80 -13.21 -35.62
CA LYS A 209 22.68 -14.38 -35.49
C LYS A 209 22.24 -15.36 -34.40
N PHE A 210 21.41 -14.92 -33.44
CA PHE A 210 21.04 -15.72 -32.28
C PHE A 210 19.52 -15.74 -32.08
N ASP A 211 19.04 -16.85 -31.51
CA ASP A 211 17.62 -17.03 -31.15
C ASP A 211 17.38 -16.37 -29.78
N VAL A 212 17.19 -15.05 -29.81
CA VAL A 212 17.02 -14.21 -28.61
C VAL A 212 15.55 -14.01 -28.32
N ASN A 213 15.14 -14.23 -27.07
CA ASN A 213 13.79 -13.85 -26.66
C ASN A 213 13.69 -12.32 -26.58
N VAL A 214 13.02 -11.70 -27.55
CA VAL A 214 12.78 -10.25 -27.61
C VAL A 214 11.90 -9.73 -26.46
N GLU A 215 11.10 -10.61 -25.86
CA GLU A 215 10.22 -10.33 -24.72
C GLU A 215 10.88 -10.61 -23.37
N ILE A 216 12.21 -10.65 -23.32
CA ILE A 216 12.92 -10.80 -22.05
C ILE A 216 12.70 -9.56 -21.18
N GLU A 217 12.25 -9.79 -19.94
CA GLU A 217 11.99 -8.74 -18.96
C GLU A 217 13.18 -8.54 -18.02
N GLY A 218 13.60 -7.29 -17.86
CA GLY A 218 14.65 -6.88 -16.93
C GLY A 218 14.18 -5.84 -15.92
N VAL A 219 15.16 -5.33 -15.18
CA VAL A 219 15.01 -4.26 -14.20
C VAL A 219 16.03 -3.18 -14.54
N VAL A 220 15.56 -2.04 -15.05
CA VAL A 220 16.42 -0.92 -15.47
C VAL A 220 16.25 0.28 -14.54
N GLU A 221 17.30 1.09 -14.44
CA GLU A 221 17.25 2.36 -13.75
C GLU A 221 17.02 3.49 -14.76
N TYR A 222 16.00 4.29 -14.51
CA TYR A 222 15.66 5.46 -15.31
C TYR A 222 15.33 6.62 -14.35
N ASP A 223 15.97 7.78 -14.51
CA ASP A 223 15.81 8.94 -13.62
C ASP A 223 15.89 8.60 -12.10
N ASN A 224 16.89 7.80 -11.72
CA ASN A 224 17.12 7.31 -10.35
C ASN A 224 15.97 6.44 -9.76
N GLN A 225 15.06 5.94 -10.62
CA GLN A 225 14.01 5.00 -10.25
C GLN A 225 14.25 3.63 -10.87
N ILE A 226 14.01 2.58 -10.09
CA ILE A 226 14.12 1.20 -10.55
C ILE A 226 12.78 0.78 -11.17
N ILE A 227 12.80 0.43 -12.46
CA ILE A 227 11.61 0.03 -13.21
C ILE A 227 11.73 -1.47 -13.56
N PRO A 228 10.99 -2.34 -12.86
CA PRO A 228 10.95 -3.77 -13.15
C PRO A 228 9.97 -4.13 -14.28
N GLY A 229 10.25 -5.22 -14.98
CA GLY A 229 9.41 -5.73 -16.08
C GLY A 229 9.66 -5.02 -17.41
N THR A 230 10.86 -4.45 -17.63
CA THR A 230 11.17 -3.70 -18.85
C THR A 230 11.70 -4.61 -19.94
N THR A 231 11.18 -4.47 -21.15
CA THR A 231 11.70 -5.14 -22.35
C THR A 231 12.69 -4.25 -23.09
N ALA A 232 13.43 -4.84 -24.04
CA ALA A 232 14.31 -4.10 -24.93
C ALA A 232 13.57 -3.01 -25.73
N LEU A 233 12.33 -3.29 -26.16
CA LEU A 233 11.50 -2.32 -26.87
C LEU A 233 11.11 -1.14 -25.99
N TRP A 234 10.69 -1.40 -24.74
CA TRP A 234 10.38 -0.35 -23.78
C TRP A 234 11.59 0.56 -23.53
N CYS A 235 12.77 -0.03 -23.34
CA CYS A 235 14.00 0.72 -23.08
C CYS A 235 14.46 1.55 -24.29
N ALA A 236 14.41 0.99 -25.50
CA ALA A 236 14.73 1.72 -26.72
C ALA A 236 13.76 2.90 -26.95
N ALA A 237 12.47 2.72 -26.63
CA ALA A 237 11.46 3.77 -26.72
C ALA A 237 11.68 4.87 -25.68
N ALA A 238 12.02 4.51 -24.43
CA ALA A 238 12.35 5.46 -23.37
C ALA A 238 13.61 6.28 -23.72
N SER A 239 14.67 5.60 -24.17
CA SER A 239 15.96 6.23 -24.48
C SER A 239 16.05 6.87 -25.88
N SER A 240 14.94 7.02 -26.60
CA SER A 240 14.88 7.75 -27.87
C SER A 240 15.60 7.09 -29.07
N HIS A 241 15.79 5.77 -29.05
CA HIS A 241 16.53 5.04 -30.10
C HIS A 241 15.63 4.54 -31.24
N LEU A 242 15.18 5.45 -32.10
CA LEU A 242 14.21 5.17 -33.18
C LEU A 242 14.57 3.96 -34.07
N ASN A 243 15.84 3.83 -34.48
CA ASN A 243 16.27 2.75 -35.36
C ASN A 243 16.25 1.38 -34.66
N ILE A 244 16.50 1.34 -33.36
CA ILE A 244 16.39 0.12 -32.56
C ILE A 244 14.91 -0.24 -32.35
N VAL A 245 14.04 0.75 -32.12
CA VAL A 245 12.58 0.51 -32.06
C VAL A 245 12.08 -0.14 -33.35
N LYS A 246 12.45 0.40 -34.53
CA LYS A 246 12.10 -0.20 -35.83
C LYS A 246 12.60 -1.63 -35.96
N LEU A 247 13.85 -1.87 -35.56
CA LEU A 247 14.48 -3.18 -35.65
C LEU A 247 13.79 -4.20 -34.73
N LEU A 248 13.51 -3.85 -33.48
CA LEU A 248 12.83 -4.73 -32.54
C LEU A 248 11.40 -5.08 -32.99
N LEU A 249 10.65 -4.10 -33.53
CA LEU A 249 9.33 -4.34 -34.11
C LEU A 249 9.40 -5.27 -35.33
N HIS A 250 10.40 -5.10 -36.21
CA HIS A 250 10.62 -5.99 -37.35
C HIS A 250 10.85 -7.45 -36.91
N TYR A 251 11.52 -7.64 -35.78
CA TYR A 251 11.74 -8.95 -35.14
C TYR A 251 10.58 -9.45 -34.27
N GLY A 252 9.41 -8.80 -34.35
CA GLY A 252 8.18 -9.28 -33.71
C GLY A 252 8.05 -8.93 -32.23
N ALA A 253 8.78 -7.93 -31.73
CA ALA A 253 8.61 -7.45 -30.36
C ALA A 253 7.16 -7.00 -30.10
N ASN A 254 6.60 -7.37 -28.95
CA ASN A 254 5.25 -7.03 -28.54
C ASN A 254 5.16 -5.53 -28.24
N ILE A 255 4.50 -4.83 -29.15
CA ILE A 255 4.33 -3.38 -29.10
C ILE A 255 3.60 -2.87 -27.85
N ASN A 256 2.78 -3.73 -27.24
CA ASN A 256 1.95 -3.43 -26.07
C ASN A 256 2.46 -4.09 -24.78
N HIS A 257 3.67 -4.65 -24.78
CA HIS A 257 4.27 -5.14 -23.54
C HIS A 257 4.31 -4.01 -22.50
N PHE A 258 4.05 -4.31 -21.23
CA PHE A 258 4.05 -3.31 -20.18
C PHE A 258 4.92 -3.72 -18.99
N THR A 259 5.44 -2.74 -18.26
CA THR A 259 6.21 -2.95 -17.02
C THR A 259 5.32 -3.36 -15.86
N LEU A 260 5.87 -3.70 -14.68
CA LEU A 260 5.03 -3.99 -13.49
C LEU A 260 4.16 -2.80 -13.03
N THR A 261 4.49 -1.57 -13.48
CA THR A 261 3.68 -0.36 -13.28
C THR A 261 2.68 -0.10 -14.40
N TYR A 262 2.53 -1.04 -15.33
CA TYR A 262 1.68 -0.98 -16.52
C TYR A 262 2.09 0.14 -17.47
N SER A 263 3.40 0.41 -17.59
CA SER A 263 3.93 1.37 -18.55
C SER A 263 4.27 0.69 -19.87
N THR A 264 3.64 1.11 -20.98
CA THR A 264 3.91 0.59 -22.33
C THR A 264 5.08 1.31 -23.01
N PRO A 265 5.69 0.76 -24.08
CA PRO A 265 6.67 1.47 -24.91
C PRO A 265 6.13 2.82 -25.43
N LEU A 266 4.83 2.88 -25.76
CA LEU A 266 4.17 4.12 -26.18
C LEU A 266 4.16 5.17 -25.06
N ARG A 267 3.86 4.76 -23.82
CA ARG A 267 3.89 5.64 -22.65
C ARG A 267 5.32 6.12 -22.37
N ALA A 268 6.32 5.25 -22.50
CA ALA A 268 7.72 5.59 -22.32
C ALA A 268 8.24 6.61 -23.36
N ALA A 269 7.88 6.42 -24.64
CA ALA A 269 8.21 7.38 -25.70
C ALA A 269 7.52 8.73 -25.48
N THR A 270 6.25 8.71 -25.06
CA THR A 270 5.48 9.92 -24.72
C THR A 270 6.12 10.66 -23.54
N PHE A 271 6.54 9.94 -22.48
CA PHE A 271 7.19 10.54 -21.32
C PHE A 271 8.43 11.36 -21.70
N ASN A 272 9.19 10.90 -22.69
CA ASN A 272 10.42 11.54 -23.17
C ASN A 272 10.22 12.47 -24.37
N ASN A 273 8.96 12.83 -24.69
CA ASN A 273 8.61 13.71 -25.80
C ASN A 273 9.14 13.24 -27.17
N GLN A 274 9.14 11.94 -27.42
CA GLN A 274 9.67 11.36 -28.66
C GLN A 274 8.60 11.18 -29.72
N LEU A 275 8.13 12.30 -30.30
CA LEU A 275 7.03 12.30 -31.27
C LEU A 275 7.22 11.30 -32.42
N LYS A 276 8.43 11.16 -32.98
CA LYS A 276 8.72 10.21 -34.06
C LYS A 276 8.54 8.75 -33.65
N ILE A 277 8.91 8.41 -32.41
CA ILE A 277 8.75 7.05 -31.86
C ILE A 277 7.28 6.80 -31.53
N VAL A 278 6.59 7.80 -30.94
CA VAL A 278 5.13 7.74 -30.72
C VAL A 278 4.40 7.47 -32.04
N GLN A 279 4.73 8.23 -33.10
CA GLN A 279 4.16 8.04 -34.43
C GLN A 279 4.42 6.64 -34.99
N LEU A 280 5.66 6.16 -34.87
CA LEU A 280 6.02 4.82 -35.31
C LEU A 280 5.24 3.74 -34.56
N LEU A 281 5.15 3.83 -33.23
CA LEU A 281 4.46 2.83 -32.41
C LEU A 281 2.97 2.79 -32.71
N VAL A 282 2.30 3.96 -32.76
CA VAL A 282 0.88 4.03 -33.10
C VAL A 282 0.61 3.50 -34.51
N ALA A 283 1.44 3.86 -35.50
CA ALA A 283 1.31 3.35 -36.87
C ALA A 283 1.49 1.81 -36.97
N ASN A 284 2.17 1.18 -36.01
CA ASN A 284 2.34 -0.27 -35.92
C ASN A 284 1.33 -0.95 -34.97
N GLY A 285 0.25 -0.26 -34.57
CA GLY A 285 -0.84 -0.85 -33.79
C GLY A 285 -0.64 -0.83 -32.27
N ALA A 286 0.13 0.11 -31.74
CA ALA A 286 0.20 0.33 -30.29
C ALA A 286 -1.17 0.75 -29.75
N ALA A 287 -1.62 0.11 -28.67
CA ALA A 287 -2.84 0.46 -27.97
C ALA A 287 -2.64 1.78 -27.20
N ILE A 288 -3.41 2.80 -27.56
CA ILE A 288 -3.21 4.19 -27.11
C ILE A 288 -3.73 4.40 -25.67
N ASP A 289 -4.79 3.69 -25.30
CA ASP A 289 -5.61 3.95 -24.12
C ASP A 289 -5.29 3.04 -22.92
N ILE A 290 -4.15 2.34 -22.94
CA ILE A 290 -3.71 1.54 -21.79
C ILE A 290 -3.39 2.48 -20.62
N GLN A 291 -4.06 2.24 -19.50
CA GLN A 291 -3.86 2.98 -18.24
C GLN A 291 -2.74 2.37 -17.41
N ASN A 292 -1.94 3.23 -16.75
CA ASN A 292 -0.94 2.75 -15.80
C ASN A 292 -1.57 2.27 -14.48
N LYS A 293 -0.80 1.53 -13.69
CA LYS A 293 -1.30 0.93 -12.44
C LYS A 293 -1.38 1.94 -11.28
N SER A 294 -0.54 2.97 -11.25
CA SER A 294 -0.44 3.86 -10.09
C SER A 294 -1.55 4.91 -10.04
N HIS A 295 -1.88 5.51 -11.19
CA HIS A 295 -2.81 6.65 -11.26
C HIS A 295 -3.95 6.44 -12.25
N GLY A 296 -3.95 5.36 -13.04
CA GLY A 296 -4.92 5.16 -14.10
C GLY A 296 -4.68 6.08 -15.30
N ASP A 297 -3.48 6.59 -15.50
CA ASP A 297 -3.20 7.56 -16.56
C ASP A 297 -2.97 6.87 -17.91
N THR A 298 -3.65 7.36 -18.95
CA THR A 298 -3.36 7.00 -20.35
C THR A 298 -2.12 7.74 -20.88
N CYS A 299 -1.70 7.41 -22.10
CA CYS A 299 -0.66 8.19 -22.80
C CYS A 299 -1.11 9.63 -23.08
N LEU A 300 -2.40 9.85 -23.34
CA LEU A 300 -2.95 11.18 -23.60
C LEU A 300 -2.93 12.05 -22.33
N VAL A 301 -3.30 11.49 -21.18
CA VAL A 301 -3.22 12.19 -19.88
C VAL A 301 -1.77 12.59 -19.58
N LEU A 302 -0.81 11.70 -19.79
CA LEU A 302 0.62 11.99 -19.61
C LEU A 302 1.13 13.08 -20.58
N ALA A 303 0.69 13.06 -21.84
CA ALA A 303 1.07 14.08 -22.80
C ALA A 303 0.51 15.46 -22.41
N ALA A 304 -0.75 15.49 -21.95
CA ALA A 304 -1.40 16.69 -21.43
C ALA A 304 -0.71 17.24 -20.18
N SER A 305 -0.30 16.36 -19.24
CA SER A 305 0.41 16.73 -18.00
C SER A 305 1.82 17.27 -18.21
N LYS A 306 2.37 17.11 -19.42
CA LYS A 306 3.70 17.62 -19.79
C LYS A 306 3.62 18.73 -20.84
N GLY A 307 2.41 19.15 -21.22
CA GLY A 307 2.20 20.21 -22.22
C GLY A 307 2.64 19.83 -23.64
N LEU A 308 2.69 18.53 -23.97
CA LEU A 308 3.22 18.01 -25.23
C LEU A 308 2.18 18.12 -26.36
N ARG A 309 1.85 19.35 -26.76
CA ARG A 309 0.77 19.70 -27.70
C ARG A 309 0.76 18.86 -28.97
N GLU A 310 1.92 18.63 -29.58
CA GLU A 310 2.06 17.85 -30.83
C GLU A 310 1.72 16.37 -30.63
N ILE A 311 2.10 15.79 -29.49
CA ILE A 311 1.77 14.41 -29.14
C ILE A 311 0.29 14.31 -28.79
N VAL A 312 -0.26 15.25 -28.02
CA VAL A 312 -1.70 15.32 -27.72
C VAL A 312 -2.51 15.36 -29.03
N TYR A 313 -2.16 16.27 -29.95
CA TYR A 313 -2.79 16.36 -31.27
C TYR A 313 -2.71 15.05 -32.05
N TYR A 314 -1.53 14.43 -32.09
CA TYR A 314 -1.32 13.19 -32.82
C TYR A 314 -2.13 12.03 -32.24
N LEU A 315 -2.14 11.85 -30.91
CA LEU A 315 -2.89 10.77 -30.26
C LEU A 315 -4.40 10.90 -30.50
N LEU A 316 -4.96 12.11 -30.36
CA LEU A 316 -6.38 12.38 -30.64
C LEU A 316 -6.75 12.08 -32.09
N ARG A 317 -5.90 12.49 -33.04
CA ARG A 317 -6.11 12.22 -34.47
C ARG A 317 -6.10 10.71 -34.79
N ASN A 318 -5.45 9.90 -33.95
CA ASN A 318 -5.38 8.45 -34.10
C ASN A 318 -6.36 7.71 -33.16
N GLY A 319 -7.39 8.40 -32.65
CA GLY A 319 -8.50 7.76 -31.95
C GLY A 319 -8.31 7.52 -30.46
N ALA A 320 -7.35 8.20 -29.81
CA ALA A 320 -7.28 8.24 -28.34
C ALA A 320 -8.59 8.76 -27.75
N ASP A 321 -9.20 8.06 -26.79
CA ASP A 321 -10.39 8.56 -26.09
C ASP A 321 -9.98 9.57 -25.01
N PRO A 322 -10.34 10.85 -25.15
CA PRO A 322 -9.93 11.86 -24.20
C PRO A 322 -10.79 11.91 -22.94
N ASN A 323 -11.86 11.11 -22.88
CA ASN A 323 -12.77 11.06 -21.74
C ASN A 323 -12.41 9.96 -20.72
N ILE A 324 -11.35 9.19 -20.97
CA ILE A 324 -10.85 8.19 -20.01
C ILE A 324 -10.40 8.89 -18.73
N ARG A 325 -10.81 8.33 -17.60
CA ARG A 325 -10.59 8.89 -16.27
C ARG A 325 -9.47 8.17 -15.53
N SER A 326 -8.55 8.94 -14.98
CA SER A 326 -7.59 8.52 -13.97
C SER A 326 -8.32 8.09 -12.68
N HIS A 327 -7.59 7.48 -11.74
CA HIS A 327 -8.14 6.94 -10.48
C HIS A 327 -8.82 8.01 -9.60
N ASP A 328 -8.42 9.27 -9.73
CA ASP A 328 -9.01 10.43 -9.07
C ASP A 328 -10.20 11.04 -9.85
N GLY A 329 -10.57 10.42 -10.98
CA GLY A 329 -11.63 10.86 -11.87
C GLY A 329 -11.22 11.96 -12.87
N ALA A 330 -9.95 12.35 -12.92
CA ALA A 330 -9.46 13.38 -13.84
C ALA A 330 -9.33 12.86 -15.28
N THR A 331 -9.57 13.73 -16.26
CA THR A 331 -9.33 13.50 -17.70
C THR A 331 -8.11 14.28 -18.18
N ALA A 332 -7.70 14.11 -19.44
CA ALA A 332 -6.57 14.86 -20.00
C ALA A 332 -6.81 16.38 -19.96
N LEU A 333 -8.04 16.86 -20.19
CA LEU A 333 -8.38 18.29 -20.07
C LEU A 333 -8.26 18.80 -18.63
N HIS A 334 -8.65 18.01 -17.63
CA HIS A 334 -8.47 18.41 -16.22
C HIS A 334 -7.00 18.66 -15.91
N VAL A 335 -6.13 17.73 -16.33
CA VAL A 335 -4.69 17.83 -16.07
C VAL A 335 -4.04 18.98 -16.86
N ALA A 336 -4.43 19.19 -18.13
CA ALA A 336 -3.98 20.37 -18.89
C ALA A 336 -4.42 21.69 -18.25
N CYS A 337 -5.65 21.73 -17.71
CA CYS A 337 -6.18 22.86 -16.95
C CYS A 337 -5.46 23.09 -15.62
N GLU A 338 -5.02 22.03 -14.94
CA GLU A 338 -4.27 22.09 -13.69
C GLU A 338 -2.84 22.59 -13.88
N GLU A 339 -2.13 22.05 -14.86
CA GLU A 339 -0.72 22.35 -15.15
C GLU A 339 -0.51 23.63 -15.99
N ASN A 340 -1.59 24.37 -16.28
CA ASN A 340 -1.58 25.64 -17.02
C ASN A 340 -1.12 25.52 -18.49
N TYR A 341 -1.41 24.42 -19.18
CA TYR A 341 -1.05 24.21 -20.58
C TYR A 341 -2.15 24.66 -21.55
N LEU A 342 -2.30 25.97 -21.73
CA LEU A 342 -3.37 26.60 -22.52
C LEU A 342 -3.55 26.01 -23.93
N GLU A 343 -2.47 25.73 -24.65
CA GLU A 343 -2.56 25.18 -26.01
C GLU A 343 -3.05 23.72 -26.03
N CYS A 344 -2.71 22.93 -25.01
CA CYS A 344 -3.29 21.59 -24.84
C CYS A 344 -4.76 21.69 -24.45
N THR A 345 -5.12 22.62 -23.55
CA THR A 345 -6.51 22.87 -23.15
C THR A 345 -7.38 23.25 -24.36
N LYS A 346 -6.95 24.21 -25.19
CA LYS A 346 -7.66 24.62 -26.41
C LYS A 346 -7.92 23.45 -27.37
N LEU A 347 -6.98 22.51 -27.41
CA LEU A 347 -7.06 21.35 -28.29
C LEU A 347 -7.99 20.29 -27.69
N LEU A 348 -7.91 20.03 -26.40
CA LEU A 348 -8.73 19.03 -25.71
C LEU A 348 -10.20 19.48 -25.57
N THR A 349 -10.48 20.78 -25.44
CA THR A 349 -11.86 21.30 -25.35
C THR A 349 -12.70 21.02 -26.59
N THR A 350 -12.10 20.73 -27.75
CA THR A 350 -12.84 20.34 -28.96
C THR A 350 -13.18 18.85 -29.03
N HIS A 351 -12.59 18.02 -28.16
CA HIS A 351 -12.70 16.56 -28.20
C HIS A 351 -13.24 15.93 -26.90
N GLU A 352 -13.21 16.66 -25.78
CA GLU A 352 -13.65 16.16 -24.46
C GLU A 352 -15.02 16.63 -24.01
N ASN A 353 -15.63 15.84 -23.13
CA ASN A 353 -16.72 16.30 -22.28
C ASN A 353 -16.22 17.29 -21.23
N ILE A 354 -16.27 18.57 -21.58
CA ILE A 354 -15.88 19.71 -20.74
C ILE A 354 -16.67 19.87 -19.43
N LYS A 355 -17.75 19.09 -19.23
CA LYS A 355 -18.56 19.07 -18.01
C LYS A 355 -18.29 17.85 -17.12
N SER A 356 -17.39 16.97 -17.53
CA SER A 356 -16.96 15.85 -16.69
C SER A 356 -16.39 16.38 -15.37
N LYS A 357 -16.68 15.68 -14.28
CA LYS A 357 -16.20 16.03 -12.94
C LYS A 357 -15.19 15.00 -12.44
N THR A 358 -14.19 15.45 -11.69
CA THR A 358 -13.31 14.58 -10.89
C THR A 358 -14.05 13.96 -9.70
N LEU A 359 -13.42 13.06 -8.95
CA LEU A 359 -13.98 12.56 -7.69
C LEU A 359 -14.16 13.67 -6.64
N ALA A 360 -13.37 14.74 -6.72
CA ALA A 360 -13.54 15.95 -5.91
C ALA A 360 -14.70 16.85 -6.40
N GLY A 361 -15.42 16.47 -7.47
CA GLY A 361 -16.55 17.20 -8.02
C GLY A 361 -16.18 18.40 -8.90
N LEU A 362 -14.89 18.57 -9.23
CA LEU A 362 -14.40 19.71 -10.02
C LEU A 362 -14.55 19.42 -11.51
N THR A 363 -15.08 20.38 -12.26
CA THR A 363 -14.99 20.41 -13.73
C THR A 363 -13.63 20.96 -14.18
N PRO A 364 -13.21 20.81 -15.44
CA PRO A 364 -11.94 21.38 -15.91
C PRO A 364 -11.83 22.89 -15.72
N LEU A 365 -12.93 23.63 -15.89
CA LEU A 365 -12.99 25.08 -15.62
C LEU A 365 -12.76 25.37 -14.12
N MET A 366 -13.42 24.62 -13.24
CA MET A 366 -13.23 24.75 -11.80
C MET A 366 -11.80 24.37 -11.39
N THR A 367 -11.22 23.32 -11.98
CA THR A 367 -9.82 22.94 -11.76
C THR A 367 -8.86 24.07 -12.12
N ALA A 368 -9.05 24.71 -13.28
CA ALA A 368 -8.24 25.87 -13.68
C ALA A 368 -8.39 27.04 -12.69
N ALA A 369 -9.60 27.32 -12.19
CA ALA A 369 -9.85 28.36 -11.20
C ALA A 369 -9.18 28.05 -9.84
N VAL A 370 -9.34 26.81 -9.33
CA VAL A 370 -8.75 26.34 -8.07
C VAL A 370 -7.22 26.37 -8.12
N LYS A 371 -6.63 26.04 -9.27
CA LYS A 371 -5.18 26.04 -9.49
C LYS A 371 -4.61 27.40 -9.88
N ILE A 372 -5.46 28.44 -9.94
CA ILE A 372 -5.06 29.83 -10.22
C ILE A 372 -4.45 29.98 -11.62
N ASN A 373 -5.12 29.43 -12.64
CA ASN A 373 -4.72 29.51 -14.05
C ASN A 373 -5.62 30.49 -14.81
N PRO A 374 -5.40 31.82 -14.66
CA PRO A 374 -6.33 32.83 -15.16
C PRO A 374 -6.49 32.79 -16.68
N LEU A 375 -5.41 32.55 -17.45
CA LEU A 375 -5.48 32.51 -18.91
C LEU A 375 -6.39 31.38 -19.43
N ILE A 376 -6.40 30.25 -18.73
CA ILE A 376 -7.31 29.16 -19.04
C ILE A 376 -8.74 29.53 -18.69
N VAL A 377 -8.98 30.12 -17.52
CA VAL A 377 -10.31 30.61 -17.12
C VAL A 377 -10.85 31.62 -18.13
N GLU A 378 -10.02 32.58 -18.60
CA GLU A 378 -10.40 33.52 -19.66
C GLU A 378 -10.77 32.83 -20.97
N HIS A 379 -10.03 31.78 -21.36
CA HIS A 379 -10.33 31.02 -22.57
C HIS A 379 -11.72 30.37 -22.53
N PHE A 380 -12.09 29.77 -21.39
CA PHE A 380 -13.43 29.22 -21.19
C PHE A 380 -14.51 30.32 -21.24
N ILE A 381 -14.30 31.43 -20.51
CA ILE A 381 -15.30 32.52 -20.40
C ILE A 381 -15.51 33.26 -21.71
N SER A 382 -14.45 33.41 -22.51
CA SER A 382 -14.49 34.09 -23.81
C SER A 382 -15.26 33.29 -24.86
N ASN A 383 -15.54 32.01 -24.63
CA ASN A 383 -16.23 31.13 -25.57
C ASN A 383 -17.52 30.58 -24.97
N GLU A 384 -18.66 31.09 -25.43
CA GLU A 384 -19.99 30.71 -24.93
C GLU A 384 -20.33 29.23 -25.15
N LYS A 385 -19.62 28.53 -26.06
CA LYS A 385 -19.77 27.09 -26.23
C LYS A 385 -19.12 26.28 -25.12
N LEU A 386 -18.14 26.84 -24.40
CA LEU A 386 -17.36 26.14 -23.38
C LEU A 386 -17.95 26.29 -21.97
N CYS A 387 -18.49 27.45 -21.64
CA CYS A 387 -19.19 27.65 -20.38
C CYS A 387 -20.34 28.65 -20.49
N SER A 388 -21.36 28.44 -19.65
CA SER A 388 -22.41 29.43 -19.44
C SER A 388 -21.86 30.66 -18.71
N LYS A 389 -22.56 31.79 -18.83
CA LYS A 389 -22.19 33.02 -18.11
C LYS A 389 -22.22 32.84 -16.59
N GLN A 390 -23.08 31.96 -16.07
CA GLN A 390 -23.13 31.63 -14.66
C GLN A 390 -21.89 30.85 -14.22
N GLU A 391 -21.52 29.79 -14.94
CA GLU A 391 -20.30 29.02 -14.64
C GLU A 391 -19.04 29.88 -14.78
N GLY A 392 -19.02 30.81 -15.75
CA GLY A 392 -17.95 31.78 -15.89
C GLY A 392 -17.85 32.73 -14.70
N ALA A 393 -18.99 33.22 -14.18
CA ALA A 393 -19.02 34.04 -12.97
C ALA A 393 -18.55 33.25 -11.73
N ASP A 394 -19.05 32.03 -11.55
CA ASP A 394 -18.63 31.13 -10.47
C ASP A 394 -17.13 30.81 -10.56
N ALA A 395 -16.57 30.61 -11.77
CA ALA A 395 -15.16 30.36 -11.98
C ALA A 395 -14.27 31.58 -11.66
N LEU A 396 -14.70 32.81 -12.00
CA LEU A 396 -14.00 34.03 -11.61
C LEU A 396 -14.03 34.25 -10.09
N GLU A 397 -15.17 33.93 -9.46
CA GLU A 397 -15.34 33.96 -8.02
C GLU A 397 -14.43 32.96 -7.30
N LEU A 398 -14.35 31.72 -7.79
CA LEU A 398 -13.38 30.73 -7.32
C LEU A 398 -11.95 31.22 -7.50
N LEU A 399 -11.59 31.68 -8.70
CA LEU A 399 -10.25 32.15 -9.02
C LEU A 399 -9.83 33.27 -8.07
N GLY A 400 -10.67 34.29 -7.88
CA GLY A 400 -10.45 35.36 -6.90
C GLY A 400 -10.28 34.82 -5.49
N SER A 401 -11.13 33.89 -5.07
CA SER A 401 -11.07 33.28 -3.73
C SER A 401 -9.77 32.50 -3.47
N PHE A 402 -9.24 31.81 -4.48
CA PHE A 402 -7.98 31.07 -4.34
C PHE A 402 -6.74 31.97 -4.42
N TYR A 403 -6.80 33.15 -5.05
CA TYR A 403 -5.71 34.14 -4.94
C TYR A 403 -5.47 34.54 -3.48
N CYS A 404 -6.55 34.76 -2.72
CA CYS A 404 -6.47 35.18 -1.32
C CYS A 404 -6.13 34.04 -0.35
N ASN A 405 -6.69 32.85 -0.60
CA ASN A 405 -6.58 31.74 0.33
C ASN A 405 -5.41 30.80 0.04
N ASN A 406 -4.68 30.89 -1.07
CA ASN A 406 -3.52 30.03 -1.34
C ASN A 406 -2.24 30.56 -0.66
N ALA A 407 -1.45 29.67 -0.04
CA ALA A 407 -0.30 30.02 0.79
C ALA A 407 0.78 30.81 0.04
N SER A 408 0.94 30.57 -1.27
CA SER A 408 1.91 31.28 -2.12
C SER A 408 1.47 32.69 -2.52
N ASN A 409 0.19 33.02 -2.37
CA ASN A 409 -0.42 34.22 -2.95
C ASN A 409 -1.24 35.04 -1.94
N ALA A 410 -1.20 34.71 -0.64
CA ALA A 410 -2.10 35.25 0.38
C ALA A 410 -2.17 36.79 0.42
N ASP A 411 -1.11 37.49 0.02
CA ASP A 411 -1.05 38.96 -0.02
C ASP A 411 -1.70 39.60 -1.27
N ASN A 412 -2.18 38.81 -2.23
CA ASN A 412 -2.77 39.28 -3.49
C ASN A 412 -4.25 39.68 -3.37
N LEU A 413 -4.57 40.49 -2.37
CA LEU A 413 -5.93 41.01 -2.14
C LEU A 413 -6.44 41.87 -3.32
N HIS A 414 -5.55 42.57 -4.02
CA HIS A 414 -5.91 43.32 -5.23
C HIS A 414 -6.51 42.40 -6.31
N LYS A 415 -5.84 41.28 -6.62
CA LYS A 415 -6.32 40.32 -7.63
C LYS A 415 -7.61 39.66 -7.19
N THR A 416 -7.73 39.34 -5.90
CA THR A 416 -8.97 38.82 -5.31
C THR A 416 -10.13 39.77 -5.60
N TYR A 417 -9.99 41.04 -5.23
CA TYR A 417 -11.01 42.06 -5.49
C TYR A 417 -11.28 42.25 -6.98
N GLU A 418 -10.25 42.24 -7.82
CA GLU A 418 -10.37 42.36 -9.28
C GLU A 418 -11.25 41.26 -9.88
N TYR A 419 -10.94 39.98 -9.59
CA TYR A 419 -11.71 38.86 -10.13
C TYR A 419 -13.11 38.78 -9.56
N LEU A 420 -13.31 39.06 -8.26
CA LEU A 420 -14.65 39.17 -7.66
C LEU A 420 -15.46 40.31 -8.30
N SER A 421 -14.84 41.47 -8.55
CA SER A 421 -15.50 42.60 -9.23
C SER A 421 -15.90 42.26 -10.66
N ARG A 422 -15.03 41.54 -11.38
CA ARG A 422 -15.31 41.07 -12.74
C ARG A 422 -16.44 40.04 -12.76
N ALA A 423 -16.48 39.12 -11.80
CA ALA A 423 -17.60 38.18 -11.66
C ALA A 423 -18.92 38.93 -11.38
N MET A 424 -18.89 39.93 -10.50
CA MET A 424 -20.05 40.74 -10.17
C MET A 424 -20.55 41.54 -11.38
N LEU A 425 -19.63 42.11 -12.17
CA LEU A 425 -19.96 42.80 -13.41
C LEU A 425 -20.55 41.84 -14.45
N LEU A 426 -20.02 40.63 -14.57
CA LEU A 426 -20.57 39.60 -15.44
C LEU A 426 -22.00 39.24 -15.02
N ARG A 427 -22.24 39.07 -13.72
CA ARG A 427 -23.58 38.80 -13.19
C ARG A 427 -24.55 39.95 -13.44
N SER A 428 -24.14 41.19 -13.20
CA SER A 428 -25.02 42.36 -13.40
C SER A 428 -25.36 42.58 -14.88
N THR A 429 -24.38 42.40 -15.77
CA THR A 429 -24.54 42.56 -17.22
C THR A 429 -25.53 41.57 -17.81
N PHE A 430 -25.53 40.33 -17.32
CA PHE A 430 -26.40 39.25 -17.81
C PHE A 430 -27.58 38.94 -16.87
N HIS A 431 -27.84 39.80 -15.88
CA HIS A 431 -28.93 39.65 -14.89
C HIS A 431 -28.96 38.30 -14.17
N ILE A 432 -27.79 37.75 -13.81
CA ILE A 432 -27.65 36.46 -13.12
C ILE A 432 -27.66 36.68 -11.62
N SER A 433 -28.73 36.22 -10.95
CA SER A 433 -28.82 36.29 -9.49
C SER A 433 -27.90 35.27 -8.80
N LYS A 434 -27.29 35.67 -7.67
CA LYS A 434 -26.58 34.75 -6.77
C LYS A 434 -27.57 33.96 -5.93
N ILE A 435 -27.30 32.66 -5.73
CA ILE A 435 -27.99 31.86 -4.72
C ILE A 435 -27.37 32.21 -3.37
N ILE A 436 -28.15 32.80 -2.46
CA ILE A 436 -27.60 33.32 -1.20
C ILE A 436 -27.42 32.19 -0.20
N SER A 437 -26.19 32.01 0.28
CA SER A 437 -25.90 31.12 1.41
C SER A 437 -26.52 31.66 2.71
N PRO A 438 -26.97 30.78 3.64
CA PRO A 438 -27.44 31.21 4.95
C PRO A 438 -26.33 31.96 5.71
N LEU A 439 -26.72 32.78 6.69
CA LEU A 439 -25.75 33.43 7.57
C LEU A 439 -24.99 32.38 8.39
N ILE A 440 -23.66 32.44 8.34
CA ILE A 440 -22.79 31.50 9.05
C ILE A 440 -22.15 32.26 10.21
N GLU A 441 -22.48 31.82 11.43
CA GLU A 441 -21.96 32.39 12.68
C GLU A 441 -20.43 32.39 12.70
N GLU A 442 -19.83 31.30 12.24
CA GLU A 442 -18.38 31.12 12.26
C GLU A 442 -17.63 32.06 11.31
N TYR A 443 -18.34 32.64 10.33
CA TYR A 443 -17.83 33.69 9.44
C TYR A 443 -18.25 35.10 9.89
N GLY A 444 -18.66 35.26 11.15
CA GLY A 444 -19.04 36.54 11.74
C GLY A 444 -20.40 37.07 11.28
N TYR A 445 -21.31 36.18 10.85
CA TYR A 445 -22.62 36.55 10.28
C TYR A 445 -22.52 37.47 9.06
N GLN A 446 -21.40 37.43 8.33
CA GLN A 446 -21.27 38.15 7.07
C GLN A 446 -22.18 37.52 6.01
N GLN A 447 -22.88 38.37 5.26
CA GLN A 447 -23.66 37.96 4.09
C GLN A 447 -22.84 38.20 2.81
N GLU A 448 -22.91 37.25 1.88
CA GLU A 448 -22.22 37.35 0.59
C GLU A 448 -22.63 38.63 -0.16
N CYS A 449 -21.66 39.34 -0.73
CA CYS A 449 -21.89 40.54 -1.54
C CYS A 449 -22.77 40.20 -2.76
N ARG A 450 -23.78 41.05 -3.02
CA ARG A 450 -24.73 40.88 -4.13
C ARG A 450 -24.51 41.85 -5.27
N THR A 451 -23.98 43.03 -4.93
CA THR A 451 -23.75 44.11 -5.87
C THR A 451 -22.28 44.52 -5.87
N LEU A 452 -21.88 45.25 -6.92
CA LEU A 452 -20.54 45.81 -6.98
C LEU A 452 -20.32 46.83 -5.85
N GLU A 453 -21.38 47.48 -5.38
CA GLU A 453 -21.30 48.43 -4.27
C GLU A 453 -21.05 47.73 -2.94
N ASP A 454 -21.71 46.60 -2.68
CA ASP A 454 -21.43 45.76 -1.51
C ASP A 454 -19.95 45.35 -1.47
N LEU A 455 -19.41 44.94 -2.63
CA LEU A 455 -18.01 44.53 -2.74
C LEU A 455 -17.04 45.71 -2.54
N ARG A 456 -17.38 46.91 -3.05
CA ARG A 456 -16.60 48.14 -2.83
C ARG A 456 -16.52 48.50 -1.36
N ASN A 457 -17.60 48.33 -0.61
CA ASN A 457 -17.64 48.64 0.82
C ASN A 457 -16.67 47.78 1.64
N ILE A 458 -16.42 46.54 1.22
CA ILE A 458 -15.49 45.64 1.91
C ILE A 458 -14.06 45.66 1.34
N ARG A 459 -13.80 46.40 0.25
CA ARG A 459 -12.52 46.41 -0.48
C ARG A 459 -11.29 46.62 0.40
N HIS A 460 -11.39 47.52 1.37
CA HIS A 460 -10.28 47.88 2.27
C HIS A 460 -10.28 47.08 3.58
N ASN A 461 -11.31 46.27 3.82
CA ASN A 461 -11.40 45.41 4.99
C ASN A 461 -10.90 44.00 4.64
N VAL A 462 -9.65 43.73 5.00
CA VAL A 462 -8.97 42.46 4.71
C VAL A 462 -9.76 41.26 5.27
N ASP A 463 -10.21 41.35 6.52
CA ASP A 463 -10.97 40.27 7.16
C ASP A 463 -12.30 40.01 6.45
N ALA A 464 -13.05 41.07 6.12
CA ALA A 464 -14.31 40.92 5.42
C ALA A 464 -14.13 40.34 4.01
N LEU A 465 -13.04 40.71 3.32
CA LEU A 465 -12.73 40.14 2.00
C LEU A 465 -12.37 38.65 2.11
N HIS A 466 -11.59 38.24 3.12
CA HIS A 466 -11.32 36.83 3.36
C HIS A 466 -12.62 36.05 3.68
N MET A 467 -13.51 36.57 4.52
CA MET A 467 -14.78 35.91 4.81
C MET A 467 -15.68 35.82 3.58
N GLU A 468 -15.73 36.86 2.75
CA GLU A 468 -16.43 36.84 1.46
C GLU A 468 -15.96 35.69 0.57
N THR A 469 -14.63 35.47 0.51
CA THR A 469 -14.07 34.36 -0.28
C THR A 469 -14.42 33.00 0.31
N LEU A 470 -14.42 32.81 1.64
CA LEU A 470 -14.81 31.52 2.25
C LEU A 470 -16.29 31.20 2.01
N ILE A 471 -17.17 32.20 2.13
CA ILE A 471 -18.60 32.06 1.82
C ILE A 471 -18.81 31.68 0.36
N THR A 472 -18.06 32.32 -0.55
CA THR A 472 -18.07 32.04 -1.98
C THR A 472 -17.62 30.61 -2.28
N LEU A 473 -16.51 30.16 -1.68
CA LEU A 473 -16.01 28.79 -1.83
C LEU A 473 -17.04 27.77 -1.35
N GLU A 474 -17.67 28.00 -0.19
CA GLU A 474 -18.66 27.08 0.37
C GLU A 474 -19.90 26.96 -0.52
N ARG A 475 -20.34 28.07 -1.11
CA ARG A 475 -21.45 28.08 -2.08
C ARG A 475 -21.11 27.33 -3.36
N VAL A 476 -19.96 27.59 -3.96
CA VAL A 476 -19.63 27.09 -5.31
C VAL A 476 -19.12 25.64 -5.28
N LEU A 477 -18.26 25.30 -4.32
CA LEU A 477 -17.67 23.96 -4.22
C LEU A 477 -18.53 22.99 -3.41
N GLY A 478 -19.42 23.52 -2.55
CA GLY A 478 -20.24 22.73 -1.64
C GLY A 478 -19.50 22.31 -0.37
N THR A 479 -20.28 21.86 0.61
CA THR A 479 -19.82 21.53 1.96
C THR A 479 -18.95 20.28 2.06
N SER A 480 -18.98 19.39 1.06
CA SER A 480 -18.17 18.17 1.02
C SER A 480 -16.77 18.36 0.45
N SER A 481 -16.45 19.56 -0.03
CA SER A 481 -15.21 19.84 -0.74
C SER A 481 -14.00 19.89 0.20
N GLU A 482 -13.01 19.03 -0.02
CA GLU A 482 -11.75 19.05 0.73
C GLU A 482 -10.95 20.34 0.52
N THR A 483 -11.07 20.93 -0.67
CA THR A 483 -10.43 22.22 -0.99
C THR A 483 -11.01 23.37 -0.17
N LEU A 484 -12.33 23.36 0.11
CA LEU A 484 -12.97 24.29 1.04
C LEU A 484 -12.44 24.09 2.47
N HIS A 485 -12.46 22.85 2.96
CA HIS A 485 -11.96 22.53 4.31
C HIS A 485 -10.53 23.04 4.51
N SER A 486 -9.66 22.80 3.53
CA SER A 486 -8.26 23.25 3.55
C SER A 486 -8.12 24.78 3.57
N ALA A 487 -8.97 25.50 2.82
CA ALA A 487 -8.96 26.97 2.80
C ALA A 487 -9.36 27.56 4.17
N ILE A 488 -10.44 27.03 4.78
CA ILE A 488 -10.89 27.45 6.12
C ILE A 488 -9.81 27.14 7.17
N LEU A 489 -9.20 25.94 7.11
CA LEU A 489 -8.11 25.56 8.02
C LEU A 489 -6.93 26.53 7.90
N ARG A 490 -6.52 26.87 6.68
CA ARG A 490 -5.41 27.82 6.45
C ARG A 490 -5.73 29.21 6.98
N ARG A 491 -6.94 29.74 6.76
CA ARG A 491 -7.33 31.04 7.32
C ARG A 491 -7.36 31.02 8.85
N GLY A 492 -7.82 29.93 9.46
CA GLY A 492 -7.72 29.75 10.90
C GLY A 492 -6.26 29.72 11.39
N GLY A 493 -5.35 29.11 10.63
CA GLY A 493 -3.91 29.14 10.93
C GLY A 493 -3.33 30.56 10.95
N VAL A 494 -3.67 31.40 9.96
CA VAL A 494 -3.27 32.82 9.94
C VAL A 494 -3.77 33.56 11.18
N TYR A 495 -5.02 33.30 11.62
CA TYR A 495 -5.52 33.88 12.87
C TYR A 495 -4.79 33.37 14.12
N ALA A 496 -4.31 32.12 14.13
CA ALA A 496 -3.48 31.63 15.22
C ALA A 496 -2.13 32.36 15.26
N ASP A 497 -1.48 32.55 14.10
CA ASP A 497 -0.21 33.28 13.97
C ASP A 497 -0.35 34.75 14.44
N GLU A 498 -1.50 35.38 14.18
CA GLU A 498 -1.88 36.72 14.67
C GLU A 498 -2.31 36.74 16.15
N LYS A 499 -2.27 35.60 16.86
CA LYS A 499 -2.74 35.41 18.25
C LYS A 499 -4.25 35.66 18.45
N ARG A 500 -5.03 35.62 17.37
CA ARG A 500 -6.51 35.68 17.38
C ARG A 500 -7.10 34.27 17.51
N TYR A 501 -6.77 33.60 18.61
CA TYR A 501 -7.08 32.18 18.79
C TYR A 501 -8.58 31.85 18.79
N ASP A 502 -9.44 32.74 19.30
CA ASP A 502 -10.90 32.49 19.27
C ASP A 502 -11.44 32.40 17.83
N SER A 503 -10.98 33.28 16.94
CA SER A 503 -11.35 33.27 15.52
C SER A 503 -10.79 32.03 14.80
N CYS A 504 -9.56 31.63 15.13
CA CYS A 504 -8.97 30.39 14.64
C CYS A 504 -9.82 29.16 15.02
N VAL A 505 -10.09 29.00 16.32
CA VAL A 505 -10.85 27.85 16.86
C VAL A 505 -12.24 27.80 16.25
N THR A 506 -12.91 28.95 16.10
CA THR A 506 -14.24 29.05 15.49
C THR A 506 -14.23 28.57 14.03
N LEU A 507 -13.26 28.98 13.21
CA LEU A 507 -13.13 28.50 11.83
C LEU A 507 -12.83 26.99 11.75
N TRP A 508 -11.99 26.48 12.63
CA TRP A 508 -11.67 25.05 12.63
C TRP A 508 -12.83 24.18 13.15
N LEU A 509 -13.65 24.71 14.06
CA LEU A 509 -14.93 24.11 14.46
C LEU A 509 -15.91 24.04 13.28
N ARG A 510 -15.96 25.07 12.43
CA ARG A 510 -16.74 25.03 11.18
C ARG A 510 -16.33 23.84 10.31
N VAL A 511 -15.04 23.62 10.11
CA VAL A 511 -14.52 22.46 9.34
C VAL A 511 -14.94 21.14 9.98
N CYS A 512 -14.89 21.03 11.31
CA CYS A 512 -15.37 19.83 12.00
C CYS A 512 -16.86 19.59 11.73
N ASN A 513 -17.69 20.62 11.80
CA ASN A 513 -19.12 20.54 11.54
C ASN A 513 -19.41 20.14 10.08
N LEU A 514 -18.71 20.73 9.11
CA LEU A 514 -18.84 20.40 7.70
C LEU A 514 -18.47 18.93 7.42
N LYS A 515 -17.33 18.45 7.94
CA LYS A 515 -16.90 17.05 7.78
C LYS A 515 -17.88 16.06 8.42
N LYS A 516 -18.50 16.41 9.56
CA LYS A 516 -19.54 15.58 10.20
C LYS A 516 -20.79 15.42 9.33
N LEU A 517 -21.20 16.44 8.59
CA LEU A 517 -22.36 16.36 7.70
C LEU A 517 -22.20 15.32 6.59
N VAL A 518 -20.96 15.01 6.21
CA VAL A 518 -20.61 14.11 5.11
C VAL A 518 -19.94 12.81 5.61
N ASP A 519 -19.98 12.55 6.92
CA ASP A 519 -19.38 11.37 7.57
C ASP A 519 -17.88 11.18 7.26
N GLN A 520 -17.13 12.30 7.19
CA GLN A 520 -15.68 12.30 7.00
C GLN A 520 -14.92 12.35 8.34
N SER A 521 -13.66 11.86 8.34
CA SER A 521 -12.80 11.84 9.54
C SER A 521 -12.39 13.24 10.01
N LEU A 522 -12.36 13.40 11.34
CA LEU A 522 -12.01 14.64 12.02
C LEU A 522 -10.57 14.70 12.52
N ASP A 523 -9.72 13.74 12.13
CA ASP A 523 -8.36 13.58 12.66
C ASP A 523 -7.53 14.87 12.51
N GLU A 524 -7.47 15.42 11.29
CA GLU A 524 -6.69 16.62 10.97
C GLU A 524 -7.16 17.89 11.72
N PRO A 525 -8.45 18.30 11.67
CA PRO A 525 -8.87 19.51 12.37
C PRO A 525 -8.76 19.38 13.90
N LEU A 526 -9.04 18.21 14.48
CA LEU A 526 -8.98 18.03 15.93
C LEU A 526 -7.55 18.11 16.48
N ILE A 527 -6.57 17.52 15.79
CA ILE A 527 -5.17 17.60 16.24
C ILE A 527 -4.61 19.03 16.12
N ARG A 528 -5.04 19.80 15.11
CA ARG A 528 -4.70 21.22 14.99
C ARG A 528 -5.30 22.03 16.14
N LEU A 529 -6.57 21.82 16.47
CA LEU A 529 -7.23 22.48 17.61
C LEU A 529 -6.50 22.23 18.94
N VAL A 530 -6.04 21.00 19.16
CA VAL A 530 -5.19 20.65 20.31
C VAL A 530 -3.91 21.49 20.35
N ALA A 531 -3.22 21.65 19.21
CA ALA A 531 -2.00 22.43 19.11
C ALA A 531 -2.24 23.89 19.50
N VAL A 532 -3.31 24.50 18.99
CA VAL A 532 -3.67 25.88 19.31
C VAL A 532 -4.00 26.07 20.79
N PHE A 533 -4.75 25.16 21.42
CA PHE A 533 -4.98 25.26 22.87
C PHE A 533 -3.69 25.11 23.69
N ALA A 534 -2.72 24.32 23.22
CA ALA A 534 -1.40 24.23 23.84
C ALA A 534 -0.67 25.57 23.78
N GLU A 535 -0.67 26.19 22.60
CA GLU A 535 -0.03 27.48 22.33
C GLU A 535 -0.68 28.63 23.10
N MET A 536 -2.01 28.65 23.20
CA MET A 536 -2.76 29.61 24.04
C MET A 536 -2.26 29.57 25.49
N PHE A 537 -2.04 28.37 26.03
CA PHE A 537 -1.54 28.22 27.39
C PHE A 537 -0.10 28.73 27.54
N GLU A 538 0.79 28.43 26.58
CA GLU A 538 2.18 28.93 26.59
C GLU A 538 2.24 30.46 26.53
N ASN A 539 1.37 31.07 25.74
CA ASN A 539 1.22 32.52 25.64
C ASN A 539 0.38 33.16 26.77
N LYS A 540 -0.06 32.38 27.78
CA LYS A 540 -0.88 32.82 28.92
C LYS A 540 -2.20 33.47 28.52
N ILE A 541 -2.80 33.01 27.43
CA ILE A 541 -4.10 33.47 26.93
C ILE A 541 -5.19 32.54 27.45
N GLU A 542 -6.29 33.13 27.91
CA GLU A 542 -7.40 32.39 28.48
C GLU A 542 -8.12 31.54 27.42
N VAL A 543 -8.24 30.23 27.67
CA VAL A 543 -9.05 29.33 26.84
C VAL A 543 -10.53 29.49 27.18
N LYS A 544 -11.36 29.91 26.23
CA LYS A 544 -12.81 30.03 26.45
C LYS A 544 -13.47 28.67 26.67
N THR A 545 -14.20 28.54 27.78
CA THR A 545 -14.80 27.28 28.24
C THR A 545 -15.79 26.69 27.23
N HIS A 546 -16.60 27.52 26.58
CA HIS A 546 -17.58 27.04 25.59
C HIS A 546 -16.91 26.44 24.34
N LEU A 547 -15.82 27.03 23.84
CA LEU A 547 -15.07 26.51 22.69
C LEU A 547 -14.39 25.18 23.03
N PHE A 548 -13.71 25.12 24.19
CA PHE A 548 -13.06 23.89 24.64
C PHE A 548 -14.07 22.74 24.86
N LYS A 549 -15.23 23.07 25.43
CA LYS A 549 -16.37 22.15 25.57
C LYS A 549 -16.84 21.58 24.23
N GLN A 550 -16.94 22.39 23.18
CA GLN A 550 -17.33 21.91 21.85
C GLN A 550 -16.30 20.93 21.28
N VAL A 551 -15.00 21.25 21.37
CA VAL A 551 -13.92 20.36 20.87
C VAL A 551 -13.89 19.02 21.61
N LEU A 552 -14.07 19.01 22.94
CA LEU A 552 -14.18 17.77 23.71
C LEU A 552 -15.36 16.90 23.23
N ASN A 553 -16.52 17.49 22.99
CA ASN A 553 -17.69 16.75 22.48
C ASN A 553 -17.44 16.22 21.06
N LEU A 554 -16.81 17.00 20.18
CA LEU A 554 -16.45 16.55 18.83
C LEU A 554 -15.50 15.36 18.85
N ASN A 555 -14.50 15.35 19.74
CA ASN A 555 -13.60 14.21 19.89
C ASN A 555 -14.33 12.96 20.41
N ILE A 556 -15.26 13.11 21.37
CA ILE A 556 -16.11 12.00 21.83
C ILE A 556 -16.97 11.46 20.67
N ASP A 557 -17.58 12.34 19.89
CA ASP A 557 -18.40 11.95 18.74
C ASP A 557 -17.57 11.20 17.69
N GLU A 558 -16.34 11.65 17.40
CA GLU A 558 -15.45 10.97 16.44
C GLU A 558 -15.03 9.58 16.94
N LEU A 559 -14.64 9.46 18.21
CA LEU A 559 -14.31 8.16 18.81
C LEU A 559 -15.50 7.20 18.79
N ASN A 560 -16.73 7.71 18.95
CA ASN A 560 -17.95 6.92 18.82
C ASN A 560 -18.25 6.54 17.36
N ARG A 561 -18.05 7.46 16.40
CA ARG A 561 -18.21 7.22 14.96
C ARG A 561 -17.30 6.09 14.50
N GLU A 562 -16.01 6.15 14.85
CA GLU A 562 -15.07 5.06 14.60
C GLU A 562 -15.54 3.75 15.23
N ARG A 563 -15.99 3.79 16.49
CA ARG A 563 -16.52 2.59 17.18
C ARG A 563 -17.70 1.96 16.42
N LEU A 564 -18.56 2.75 15.79
CA LEU A 564 -19.67 2.24 14.98
C LEU A 564 -19.20 1.69 13.62
N LEU A 565 -18.16 2.27 13.02
CA LEU A 565 -17.53 1.76 11.80
C LEU A 565 -16.83 0.41 12.02
N ILE A 566 -16.28 0.17 13.23
CA ILE A 566 -15.70 -1.12 13.65
C ILE A 566 -16.70 -2.28 13.46
N ASN A 567 -18.00 -2.03 13.65
CA ASN A 567 -19.07 -3.04 13.46
C ASN A 567 -19.41 -3.32 11.98
N ARG A 568 -18.79 -2.63 11.01
CA ARG A 568 -19.03 -2.79 9.56
C ARG A 568 -17.80 -3.18 8.75
N SER A 569 -16.61 -2.76 9.16
CA SER A 569 -15.28 -3.36 8.88
C SER A 569 -14.20 -2.33 9.22
N MET A 570 -13.35 -2.68 10.17
CA MET A 570 -12.05 -2.06 10.51
C MET A 570 -12.00 -0.68 11.22
N ASN A 571 -11.68 -0.74 12.52
CA ASN A 571 -10.64 -0.01 13.31
C ASN A 571 -10.85 1.44 13.77
N PRO A 572 -10.63 1.74 15.07
CA PRO A 572 -10.37 3.10 15.52
C PRO A 572 -8.92 3.50 15.24
N HIS A 573 -8.69 4.72 14.75
CA HIS A 573 -7.36 5.21 14.38
C HIS A 573 -6.55 5.62 15.64
N TRP A 574 -5.28 5.19 15.72
CA TRP A 574 -4.34 5.58 16.79
C TRP A 574 -4.26 7.10 17.02
N THR A 575 -4.40 7.87 15.94
CA THR A 575 -4.43 9.33 15.90
C THR A 575 -5.53 9.92 16.79
N ASN A 576 -6.75 9.38 16.78
CA ASN A 576 -7.86 9.93 17.56
C ASN A 576 -7.76 9.65 19.06
N CYS A 577 -7.24 8.47 19.44
CA CYS A 577 -6.89 8.17 20.83
C CYS A 577 -5.78 9.10 21.34
N LYS A 578 -4.80 9.42 20.48
CA LYS A 578 -3.74 10.37 20.77
C LYS A 578 -4.30 11.78 20.96
N THR A 579 -5.15 12.25 20.06
CA THR A 579 -5.86 13.54 20.19
C THR A 579 -6.62 13.65 21.51
N ALA A 580 -7.33 12.59 21.92
CA ALA A 580 -8.05 12.55 23.19
C ALA A 580 -7.11 12.68 24.41
N LEU A 581 -5.95 12.02 24.38
CA LEU A 581 -4.92 12.15 25.43
C LEU A 581 -4.41 13.60 25.52
N TYR A 582 -4.11 14.24 24.39
CA TYR A 582 -3.65 15.62 24.40
C TYR A 582 -4.74 16.60 24.86
N LEU A 583 -6.01 16.39 24.52
CA LEU A 583 -7.12 17.17 25.08
C LEU A 583 -7.22 17.01 26.60
N CYS A 584 -6.96 15.82 27.15
CA CYS A 584 -6.87 15.62 28.60
C CYS A 584 -5.70 16.40 29.22
N ALA A 585 -4.55 16.48 28.52
CA ALA A 585 -3.41 17.26 28.97
C ALA A 585 -3.70 18.77 28.99
N VAL A 586 -4.41 19.28 27.98
CA VAL A 586 -4.93 20.66 27.97
C VAL A 586 -5.92 20.85 29.13
N ALA A 587 -6.85 19.91 29.33
CA ALA A 587 -7.83 19.99 30.42
C ALA A 587 -7.18 20.06 31.81
N ALA A 588 -6.09 19.32 32.04
CA ALA A 588 -5.36 19.32 33.31
C ALA A 588 -4.84 20.71 33.70
N LYS A 589 -4.56 21.54 32.69
CA LYS A 589 -4.11 22.93 32.88
C LYS A 589 -5.24 23.95 32.89
N VAL A 590 -6.33 23.69 32.15
CA VAL A 590 -7.47 24.62 32.04
C VAL A 590 -8.42 24.50 33.24
N LEU A 591 -8.70 23.29 33.74
CA LEU A 591 -9.66 23.11 34.85
C LEU A 591 -9.32 23.93 36.12
N PRO A 592 -8.06 24.05 36.57
CA PRO A 592 -7.72 24.83 37.76
C PRO A 592 -7.92 26.34 37.61
N THR A 593 -7.95 26.87 36.37
CA THR A 593 -8.06 28.31 36.13
C THR A 593 -9.51 28.80 36.02
N LYS A 594 -10.48 27.88 36.02
CA LYS A 594 -11.90 28.17 35.76
C LYS A 594 -12.75 28.23 37.02
N PRO A 595 -13.83 29.05 37.02
CA PRO A 595 -14.77 29.09 38.13
C PRO A 595 -15.46 27.74 38.32
N ILE A 596 -15.91 27.48 39.56
CA ILE A 596 -16.43 26.16 39.98
C ILE A 596 -17.55 25.66 39.07
N GLU A 597 -18.49 26.52 38.66
CA GLU A 597 -19.61 26.13 37.79
C GLU A 597 -19.15 25.63 36.42
N GLU A 598 -18.26 26.38 35.77
CA GLU A 598 -17.69 26.01 34.47
C GLU A 598 -16.82 24.76 34.56
N ARG A 599 -16.03 24.67 35.62
CA ARG A 599 -15.20 23.50 35.92
C ARG A 599 -16.05 22.24 36.02
N LEU A 600 -17.14 22.27 36.81
CA LEU A 600 -18.05 21.12 36.95
C LEU A 600 -18.66 20.67 35.62
N GLN A 601 -18.92 21.59 34.69
CA GLN A 601 -19.42 21.22 33.35
C GLN A 601 -18.36 20.49 32.52
N LEU A 602 -17.11 20.97 32.53
CA LEU A 602 -16.01 20.32 31.82
C LEU A 602 -15.67 18.96 32.42
N GLU A 603 -15.65 18.85 33.75
CA GLU A 603 -15.40 17.59 34.47
C GLU A 603 -16.41 16.50 34.08
N LYS A 604 -17.70 16.83 33.93
CA LYS A 604 -18.72 15.88 33.47
C LYS A 604 -18.40 15.31 32.08
N ILE A 605 -17.91 16.14 31.17
CA ILE A 605 -17.57 15.73 29.79
C ILE A 605 -16.30 14.88 29.77
N ILE A 606 -15.30 15.25 30.57
CA ILE A 606 -14.04 14.51 30.70
C ILE A 606 -14.29 13.13 31.34
N ARG A 607 -15.11 13.06 32.40
CA ARG A 607 -15.55 11.77 32.98
C ARG A 607 -16.24 10.91 31.92
N ARG A 608 -17.10 11.49 31.09
CA ARG A 608 -17.75 10.79 29.99
C ARG A 608 -16.72 10.25 28.99
N LEU A 609 -15.78 11.08 28.51
CA LEU A 609 -14.69 10.67 27.61
C LEU A 609 -13.90 9.48 28.18
N ILE A 610 -13.49 9.56 29.44
CA ILE A 610 -12.67 8.51 30.10
C ILE A 610 -13.51 7.24 30.33
N SER A 611 -14.79 7.37 30.68
CA SER A 611 -15.68 6.23 30.96
C SER A 611 -15.87 5.29 29.76
N PHE A 612 -15.74 5.81 28.54
CA PHE A 612 -15.80 4.98 27.33
C PHE A 612 -14.66 3.96 27.25
N ASN A 613 -13.56 4.17 27.98
CA ASN A 613 -12.43 3.24 28.09
C ASN A 613 -11.93 2.76 26.72
N PHE A 614 -11.75 3.70 25.78
CA PHE A 614 -11.25 3.41 24.44
C PHE A 614 -9.85 2.81 24.50
N LYS A 615 -9.59 1.84 23.62
CA LYS A 615 -8.32 1.12 23.53
C LYS A 615 -7.76 1.20 22.11
N THR A 616 -6.45 1.35 22.00
CA THR A 616 -5.77 1.35 20.71
C THR A 616 -5.82 -0.03 20.06
N ARG A 617 -5.83 -0.07 18.73
CA ARG A 617 -5.96 -1.36 18.03
C ARG A 617 -4.71 -2.23 18.08
N ALA A 618 -3.52 -1.65 17.88
CA ALA A 618 -2.28 -2.41 17.77
C ALA A 618 -1.81 -2.99 19.12
N THR A 619 -2.01 -2.23 20.19
CA THR A 619 -1.47 -2.55 21.51
C THR A 619 -2.54 -2.74 22.57
N ASN A 620 -3.84 -2.57 22.24
CA ASN A 620 -4.95 -2.63 23.21
C ASN A 620 -4.76 -1.67 24.40
N SER A 621 -4.02 -0.59 24.20
CA SER A 621 -3.63 0.37 25.24
C SER A 621 -4.76 1.37 25.48
N ALA A 622 -5.22 1.47 26.73
CA ALA A 622 -6.12 2.55 27.16
C ALA A 622 -5.40 3.91 27.24
N LEU A 623 -6.13 5.03 27.34
CA LEU A 623 -5.56 6.39 27.46
C LEU A 623 -4.51 6.50 28.57
N ILE A 624 -4.74 5.85 29.71
CA ILE A 624 -3.78 5.85 30.82
C ILE A 624 -2.45 5.17 30.45
N HIS A 625 -2.45 4.14 29.59
CA HIS A 625 -1.21 3.53 29.09
C HIS A 625 -0.47 4.49 28.15
N LEU A 626 -1.19 5.16 27.25
CA LEU A 626 -0.62 6.14 26.33
C LEU A 626 0.00 7.32 27.08
N CYS A 627 -0.63 7.76 28.17
CA CYS A 627 -0.09 8.78 29.06
C CYS A 627 1.26 8.37 29.70
N MET A 628 1.53 7.06 29.84
CA MET A 628 2.78 6.54 30.41
C MET A 628 3.81 6.20 29.33
N ASP A 629 3.46 6.23 28.05
CA ASP A 629 4.37 5.84 26.98
C ASP A 629 5.06 7.08 26.39
N THR A 630 6.39 7.09 26.43
CA THR A 630 7.21 8.11 25.76
C THR A 630 6.93 8.22 24.25
N SER A 631 6.56 7.12 23.60
CA SER A 631 6.23 7.07 22.16
C SER A 631 4.95 7.84 21.81
N ALA A 632 4.11 8.11 22.82
CA ALA A 632 2.92 8.94 22.64
C ALA A 632 3.26 10.42 22.39
N SER A 633 4.48 10.88 22.69
CA SER A 633 4.89 12.26 22.39
C SER A 633 5.09 12.48 20.88
N THR A 634 4.45 13.49 20.29
CA THR A 634 4.84 14.02 18.96
C THR A 634 5.82 15.18 19.10
N SER A 635 6.80 15.27 18.21
CA SER A 635 7.75 16.40 18.12
C SER A 635 7.07 17.77 17.95
N ASN A 636 5.89 17.79 17.34
CA ASN A 636 5.20 19.02 16.92
C ASN A 636 4.19 19.57 17.94
N LEU A 637 4.04 18.92 19.11
CA LEU A 637 3.13 19.38 20.16
C LEU A 637 3.93 19.66 21.44
N ALA A 638 3.58 20.74 22.13
CA ALA A 638 4.25 21.19 23.36
C ALA A 638 4.22 20.16 24.50
N TYR A 639 3.19 19.30 24.55
CA TYR A 639 3.04 18.31 25.62
C TYR A 639 3.91 17.09 25.37
N LYS A 640 4.80 16.82 26.33
CA LYS A 640 5.59 15.60 26.41
C LYS A 640 4.94 14.64 27.41
N PHE A 641 4.86 13.38 27.02
CA PHE A 641 4.46 12.27 27.87
C PHE A 641 5.68 11.40 28.20
N PRO A 642 5.74 10.81 29.39
CA PRO A 642 4.78 10.88 30.51
C PRO A 642 4.60 12.24 31.20
N CYS A 643 3.38 12.50 31.69
CA CYS A 643 3.03 13.74 32.39
C CYS A 643 2.15 13.47 33.64
N SER A 644 2.60 13.91 34.81
CA SER A 644 2.01 13.67 36.12
C SER A 644 0.68 14.38 36.31
N SER A 645 0.54 15.61 35.82
CA SER A 645 -0.73 16.36 35.88
C SER A 645 -1.82 15.70 35.03
N THR A 646 -1.47 15.21 33.84
CA THR A 646 -2.41 14.47 32.98
C THR A 646 -2.76 13.11 33.59
N ALA A 647 -1.78 12.40 34.15
CA ALA A 647 -2.00 11.14 34.84
C ALA A 647 -2.96 11.28 36.04
N ARG A 648 -2.72 12.26 36.91
CA ARG A 648 -3.60 12.56 38.06
C ARG A 648 -5.03 12.85 37.60
N LEU A 649 -5.18 13.69 36.58
CA LEU A 649 -6.50 13.99 35.99
C LEU A 649 -7.20 12.71 35.51
N LEU A 650 -6.52 11.85 34.74
CA LEU A 650 -7.12 10.62 34.25
C LEU A 650 -7.57 9.71 35.40
N ILE A 651 -6.76 9.59 36.44
CA ILE A 651 -7.04 8.76 37.62
C ILE A 651 -8.25 9.33 38.41
N GLU A 652 -8.25 10.63 38.73
CA GLU A 652 -9.32 11.32 39.45
C GLU A 652 -10.69 11.20 38.76
N PHE A 653 -10.68 11.19 37.42
CA PHE A 653 -11.89 11.05 36.61
C PHE A 653 -12.24 9.60 36.23
N GLY A 654 -11.57 8.60 36.84
CA GLY A 654 -12.00 7.20 36.82
C GLY A 654 -11.29 6.30 35.81
N ALA A 655 -10.09 6.67 35.35
CA ALA A 655 -9.28 5.76 34.54
C ALA A 655 -8.87 4.52 35.34
N LYS A 656 -8.96 3.34 34.71
CA LYS A 656 -8.62 2.06 35.34
C LYS A 656 -7.10 1.92 35.51
N VAL A 657 -6.60 2.16 36.73
CA VAL A 657 -5.15 2.10 37.06
C VAL A 657 -4.50 0.74 36.83
N ASN A 658 -5.29 -0.34 36.86
CA ASN A 658 -4.86 -1.72 36.60
C ASN A 658 -5.36 -2.25 35.24
N ALA A 659 -5.72 -1.37 34.30
CA ALA A 659 -6.02 -1.82 32.94
C ALA A 659 -4.80 -2.55 32.35
N MET A 660 -5.06 -3.54 31.51
CA MET A 660 -4.03 -4.31 30.82
C MET A 660 -4.09 -4.04 29.33
N ASP A 661 -2.92 -3.82 28.73
CA ASP A 661 -2.72 -3.77 27.27
C ASP A 661 -2.69 -5.19 26.65
N ALA A 662 -2.37 -5.30 25.36
CA ALA A 662 -2.37 -6.57 24.63
C ALA A 662 -1.30 -7.55 25.13
N SER A 663 -0.23 -7.05 25.76
CA SER A 663 0.87 -7.84 26.33
C SER A 663 0.73 -8.00 27.85
N ARG A 664 -0.45 -7.70 28.40
CA ARG A 664 -0.77 -7.68 29.83
C ARG A 664 0.08 -6.72 30.65
N ASN A 665 0.68 -5.69 30.05
CA ASN A 665 1.32 -4.63 30.80
C ASN A 665 0.25 -3.74 31.43
N THR A 666 0.42 -3.46 32.73
CA THR A 666 -0.32 -2.39 33.41
C THR A 666 0.35 -1.02 33.16
N PRO A 667 -0.32 0.12 33.41
CA PRO A 667 0.32 1.43 33.36
C PRO A 667 1.62 1.50 34.16
N LEU A 668 1.70 0.77 35.28
CA LEU A 668 2.89 0.68 36.12
C LEU A 668 4.06 -0.04 35.43
N HIS A 669 3.78 -1.05 34.59
CA HIS A 669 4.82 -1.70 33.76
C HIS A 669 5.39 -0.73 32.73
N ILE A 670 4.53 0.05 32.08
CA ILE A 670 4.94 1.00 31.02
C ILE A 670 5.82 2.10 31.60
N ILE A 671 5.37 2.77 32.68
CA ILE A 671 6.16 3.86 33.30
C ILE A 671 7.47 3.34 33.89
N ALA A 672 7.50 2.11 34.42
CA ALA A 672 8.74 1.50 34.92
C ALA A 672 9.74 1.21 33.80
N GLY A 673 9.26 0.78 32.63
CA GLY A 673 10.06 0.51 31.44
C GLY A 673 10.53 1.75 30.66
N CYS A 674 10.04 2.93 31.04
CA CYS A 674 10.33 4.18 30.33
C CYS A 674 11.77 4.68 30.54
N SER A 675 12.38 5.10 29.44
CA SER A 675 13.71 5.73 29.41
C SER A 675 13.61 7.24 29.68
N MET A 676 12.93 7.63 30.77
CA MET A 676 12.67 9.04 31.09
C MET A 676 13.87 9.73 31.75
N HIS A 677 14.22 10.94 31.29
CA HIS A 677 15.27 11.77 31.90
C HIS A 677 14.78 12.58 33.11
N ASN A 678 13.47 12.87 33.19
CA ASN A 678 12.86 13.60 34.31
C ASN A 678 12.31 12.60 35.35
N LEU A 679 13.10 12.34 36.38
CA LEU A 679 12.80 11.35 37.42
C LEU A 679 11.66 11.79 38.34
N ASP A 680 11.54 13.09 38.63
CA ASP A 680 10.53 13.64 39.52
C ASP A 680 9.11 13.43 38.96
N GLU A 681 8.95 13.58 37.64
CA GLU A 681 7.67 13.38 36.97
C GLU A 681 7.25 11.89 37.00
N ALA A 682 8.22 10.99 36.83
CA ALA A 682 7.98 9.54 36.91
C ALA A 682 7.64 9.11 38.35
N GLU A 683 8.32 9.66 39.36
CA GLU A 683 8.01 9.41 40.78
C GLU A 683 6.57 9.84 41.11
N ASN A 684 6.19 11.07 40.76
CA ASN A 684 4.84 11.60 40.99
C ASN A 684 3.74 10.75 40.33
N ILE A 685 4.01 10.21 39.13
CA ILE A 685 3.08 9.31 38.42
C ILE A 685 2.96 7.97 39.15
N ILE A 686 4.09 7.36 39.53
CA ILE A 686 4.13 6.07 40.22
C ILE A 686 3.41 6.17 41.57
N GLU A 687 3.67 7.23 42.34
CA GLU A 687 2.97 7.49 43.60
C GLU A 687 1.47 7.61 43.39
N SER A 688 1.04 8.43 42.42
CA SER A 688 -0.38 8.60 42.12
C SER A 688 -1.07 7.29 41.71
N LEU A 689 -0.39 6.42 40.94
CA LEU A 689 -0.91 5.11 40.58
C LEU A 689 -1.04 4.19 41.81
N ILE A 690 -0.01 4.10 42.65
CA ILE A 690 -0.01 3.22 43.84
C ILE A 690 -1.05 3.68 44.86
N ASP A 691 -1.14 4.99 45.12
CA ASP A 691 -2.10 5.57 46.06
C ASP A 691 -3.56 5.32 45.64
N ASN A 692 -3.80 5.17 44.32
CA ASN A 692 -5.10 4.84 43.75
C ASN A 692 -5.29 3.33 43.48
N GLY A 693 -4.44 2.48 44.05
CA GLY A 693 -4.63 1.02 44.07
C GLY A 693 -4.00 0.26 42.89
N ALA A 694 -2.95 0.80 42.25
CA ALA A 694 -2.20 0.06 41.25
C ALA A 694 -1.41 -1.12 41.85
N HIS A 695 -1.50 -2.29 41.24
CA HIS A 695 -0.79 -3.49 41.68
C HIS A 695 0.67 -3.48 41.26
N THR A 696 1.58 -3.70 42.23
CA THR A 696 3.04 -3.76 42.02
C THR A 696 3.55 -5.16 41.72
N ASP A 697 2.70 -6.17 41.84
CA ASP A 697 3.01 -7.60 41.71
C ASP A 697 2.30 -8.29 40.54
N THR A 698 1.60 -7.52 39.70
CA THR A 698 1.00 -8.05 38.47
C THR A 698 2.08 -8.47 37.48
N VAL A 699 1.88 -9.60 36.81
CA VAL A 699 2.84 -10.17 35.86
C VAL A 699 2.32 -10.01 34.43
N ASN A 700 3.17 -9.49 33.54
CA ASN A 700 2.87 -9.40 32.10
C ASN A 700 3.13 -10.72 31.36
N ASP A 701 2.84 -10.79 30.05
CA ASP A 701 3.03 -12.03 29.26
C ASP A 701 4.49 -12.52 29.21
N ASN A 702 5.45 -11.63 29.49
CA ASN A 702 6.87 -11.97 29.57
C ASN A 702 7.30 -12.47 30.96
N GLY A 703 6.37 -12.68 31.89
CA GLY A 703 6.68 -13.14 33.24
C GLY A 703 7.29 -12.06 34.14
N LYS A 704 7.26 -10.79 33.76
CA LYS A 704 7.90 -9.68 34.49
C LYS A 704 6.87 -8.91 35.31
N ILE A 705 7.24 -8.53 36.54
CA ILE A 705 6.51 -7.54 37.33
C ILE A 705 6.97 -6.11 36.97
N PRO A 706 6.23 -5.04 37.35
CA PRO A 706 6.64 -3.66 37.09
C PRO A 706 8.07 -3.35 37.55
N PHE A 707 8.49 -3.91 38.68
CA PHE A 707 9.85 -3.76 39.21
C PHE A 707 10.92 -4.29 38.22
N ASP A 708 10.68 -5.45 37.59
CA ASP A 708 11.61 -6.07 36.64
C ASP A 708 11.68 -5.34 35.30
N CYS A 709 10.64 -4.58 34.97
CA CYS A 709 10.61 -3.70 33.80
C CYS A 709 11.43 -2.43 34.01
N GLY A 710 11.71 -2.05 35.27
CA GLY A 710 12.52 -0.91 35.66
C GLY A 710 13.89 -0.90 35.00
N LYS A 711 14.17 0.06 34.10
CA LYS A 711 15.50 0.25 33.49
C LYS A 711 16.43 1.14 34.33
N LEU A 712 15.86 2.04 35.13
CA LEU A 712 16.59 3.01 35.95
C LEU A 712 16.54 2.61 37.43
N GLU A 713 17.70 2.63 38.09
CA GLU A 713 17.86 2.19 39.49
C GLU A 713 17.03 3.03 40.49
N ASN A 714 16.81 4.31 40.17
CA ASN A 714 15.98 5.21 40.97
C ASN A 714 14.49 4.82 40.94
N ILE A 715 13.96 4.46 39.77
CA ILE A 715 12.57 3.98 39.64
C ILE A 715 12.37 2.67 40.41
N ARG A 716 13.38 1.78 40.37
CA ARG A 716 13.39 0.54 41.18
C ARG A 716 13.38 0.84 42.67
N ARG A 717 14.15 1.83 43.13
CA ARG A 717 14.14 2.27 44.54
C ARG A 717 12.78 2.79 44.98
N ILE A 718 12.12 3.61 44.17
CA ILE A 718 10.78 4.15 44.46
C ILE A 718 9.76 3.01 44.56
N LEU A 719 9.72 2.12 43.55
CA LEU A 719 8.85 0.94 43.56
C LEU A 719 9.12 0.04 44.77
N LYS A 720 10.40 -0.15 45.16
CA LYS A 720 10.79 -0.96 46.32
C LYS A 720 10.44 -0.31 47.66
N ALA A 721 10.62 1.01 47.79
CA ALA A 721 10.30 1.76 49.00
C ALA A 721 8.77 1.83 49.25
N ARG A 722 7.99 1.86 48.17
CA ARG A 722 6.52 1.93 48.20
C ARG A 722 5.83 0.57 48.03
N ALA A 723 6.58 -0.52 47.80
CA ALA A 723 6.09 -1.90 47.82
C ALA A 723 5.73 -2.41 49.23
N ARG A 724 5.19 -1.54 50.09
CA ARG A 724 4.54 -1.99 51.32
C ARG A 724 3.34 -2.83 50.91
N ILE A 725 3.42 -4.11 51.22
CA ILE A 725 2.38 -5.08 50.92
C ILE A 725 1.16 -4.65 51.72
N SER A 726 0.16 -4.05 51.06
CA SER A 726 -1.11 -3.81 51.72
C SER A 726 -1.71 -5.16 52.12
N LEU A 727 -2.42 -5.22 53.24
CA LEU A 727 -3.10 -6.45 53.69
C LEU A 727 -3.96 -7.04 52.56
N LYS A 728 -4.54 -6.18 51.70
CA LYS A 728 -5.27 -6.54 50.49
C LYS A 728 -4.40 -7.21 49.41
N CYS A 729 -3.14 -6.79 49.22
CA CYS A 729 -2.19 -7.45 48.31
C CYS A 729 -1.61 -8.75 48.87
N LEU A 730 -1.44 -8.85 50.20
CA LEU A 730 -1.07 -10.10 50.88
C LEU A 730 -2.20 -11.13 50.77
N VAL A 731 -3.45 -10.66 50.92
CA VAL A 731 -4.68 -11.42 50.69
C VAL A 731 -4.83 -11.77 49.20
N ALA A 732 -4.53 -10.87 48.26
CA ALA A 732 -4.56 -11.16 46.82
C ALA A 732 -3.47 -12.16 46.39
N LYS A 733 -2.26 -12.10 46.95
CA LYS A 733 -1.22 -13.14 46.75
C LYS A 733 -1.60 -14.48 47.38
N ALA A 734 -2.30 -14.46 48.52
CA ALA A 734 -2.88 -15.65 49.13
C ALA A 734 -4.05 -16.22 48.30
N ILE A 735 -4.82 -15.37 47.62
CA ILE A 735 -5.94 -15.73 46.73
C ILE A 735 -5.44 -16.20 45.34
N VAL A 736 -4.35 -15.64 44.82
CA VAL A 736 -3.76 -16.06 43.52
C VAL A 736 -3.01 -17.40 43.67
N SER A 737 -2.52 -17.72 44.87
CA SER A 737 -1.87 -19.01 45.15
C SER A 737 -2.82 -20.16 45.46
N LYS A 738 -4.14 -19.91 45.59
CA LYS A 738 -5.19 -20.95 45.61
C LYS A 738 -6.51 -20.42 45.05
N ARG A 739 -7.01 -21.05 43.99
CA ARG A 739 -8.43 -20.97 43.59
C ARG A 739 -9.33 -21.23 44.81
N GLU A 740 -10.27 -20.31 44.98
CA GLU A 740 -11.53 -20.34 45.73
C GLU A 740 -11.49 -20.66 47.24
N PHE A 741 -11.76 -19.64 48.08
CA PHE A 741 -13.00 -19.48 48.88
C PHE A 741 -12.99 -18.11 49.58
N GLN A 742 -14.19 -17.54 49.75
CA GLN A 742 -14.46 -16.26 50.41
C GLN A 742 -14.70 -16.49 51.92
N VAL A 743 -13.97 -15.78 52.78
CA VAL A 743 -14.36 -15.60 54.19
C VAL A 743 -14.09 -14.15 54.60
N VAL A 744 -15.13 -13.51 55.10
CA VAL A 744 -15.14 -12.18 55.72
C VAL A 744 -14.69 -12.31 57.17
N PRO A 745 -13.79 -11.45 57.69
CA PRO A 745 -13.73 -11.22 59.13
C PRO A 745 -14.17 -9.78 59.45
N GLU A 746 -15.32 -9.71 60.11
CA GLU A 746 -15.74 -8.60 60.96
C GLU A 746 -15.00 -8.69 62.31
N LEU A 747 -14.57 -7.52 62.80
CA LEU A 747 -14.38 -7.10 64.21
C LEU A 747 -13.24 -7.68 65.09
N ALA A 748 -12.35 -6.72 65.43
CA ALA A 748 -11.91 -6.26 66.77
C ALA A 748 -11.16 -7.20 67.74
N ALA A 749 -9.94 -6.80 68.13
CA ALA A 749 -9.64 -6.23 69.46
C ALA A 749 -8.15 -5.89 69.60
N ASP A 750 -7.89 -4.79 70.30
CA ASP A 750 -6.59 -4.28 70.73
C ASP A 750 -5.79 -5.26 71.60
N SER A 751 -4.47 -5.24 71.45
CA SER A 751 -3.55 -5.04 72.60
C SER A 751 -2.09 -5.01 72.13
N GLU A 752 -1.39 -3.95 72.54
CA GLU A 752 0.07 -3.87 72.60
C GLU A 752 0.64 -4.95 73.55
N ASP A 753 1.88 -5.36 73.31
CA ASP A 753 2.73 -6.25 74.12
C ASP A 753 2.41 -7.76 74.17
N ALA A 754 3.20 -8.56 73.44
CA ALA A 754 3.53 -9.92 73.85
C ALA A 754 4.96 -10.30 73.42
N LYS A 755 5.85 -10.38 74.42
CA LYS A 755 7.18 -10.99 74.34
C LYS A 755 7.11 -12.39 73.73
N SER A 756 8.19 -12.79 73.07
CA SER A 756 8.44 -14.11 72.48
C SER A 756 7.98 -15.29 73.35
N TYR A 757 6.82 -15.86 73.01
CA TYR A 757 6.40 -17.19 73.45
C TYR A 757 6.55 -18.15 72.28
N HIS A 758 7.46 -19.13 72.40
CA HIS A 758 7.58 -20.20 71.41
C HIS A 758 6.49 -21.24 71.66
N LEU A 759 5.44 -21.20 70.84
CA LEU A 759 4.42 -22.23 70.77
C LEU A 759 5.01 -23.42 69.98
N TYR A 760 5.07 -24.61 70.57
CA TYR A 760 5.51 -25.83 69.88
C TYR A 760 4.30 -26.75 69.65
N ILE A 761 3.99 -27.06 68.40
CA ILE A 761 3.01 -28.08 68.02
C ILE A 761 3.79 -29.38 67.88
N SER A 762 3.72 -30.24 68.90
CA SER A 762 4.67 -31.36 69.03
C SER A 762 4.19 -32.67 68.42
N ASP A 763 2.92 -33.05 68.44
CA ASP A 763 2.51 -34.37 67.92
C ASP A 763 1.02 -34.50 67.56
N ILE A 764 0.75 -35.36 66.57
CA ILE A 764 -0.60 -35.75 66.13
C ILE A 764 -0.95 -37.10 66.77
N ALA A 765 -1.98 -37.16 67.62
CA ALA A 765 -2.54 -38.43 68.06
C ALA A 765 -3.55 -38.92 67.01
N MET A 766 -3.20 -39.94 66.22
CA MET A 766 -3.96 -40.35 65.04
C MET A 766 -4.70 -41.69 65.20
N GLU A 767 -5.87 -41.78 64.57
CA GLU A 767 -6.41 -43.05 64.07
C GLU A 767 -5.57 -43.55 62.88
N HIS A 768 -5.35 -44.86 62.81
CA HIS A 768 -4.33 -45.54 61.96
C HIS A 768 -4.33 -45.24 60.45
N LYS A 769 -5.32 -44.52 59.89
CA LYS A 769 -5.41 -44.21 58.44
C LYS A 769 -4.92 -42.82 58.03
N SER A 770 -4.83 -41.84 58.94
CA SER A 770 -4.49 -40.44 58.60
C SER A 770 -2.98 -40.14 58.58
N VAL A 771 -2.13 -41.05 59.08
CA VAL A 771 -0.65 -40.87 59.20
C VAL A 771 0.05 -40.79 57.83
N THR A 772 -0.57 -41.35 56.79
CA THR A 772 0.06 -41.47 55.47
C THR A 772 -0.22 -40.30 54.52
N ILE A 773 -1.14 -39.40 54.87
CA ILE A 773 -1.66 -38.36 53.96
C ILE A 773 -1.20 -36.95 54.34
N TYR A 774 -0.83 -36.67 55.59
CA TYR A 774 -0.47 -35.32 56.05
C TYR A 774 0.86 -35.26 56.83
N SER A 775 1.49 -34.09 56.88
CA SER A 775 2.61 -33.75 57.78
C SER A 775 2.43 -32.35 58.34
N VAL A 776 2.69 -32.13 59.62
CA VAL A 776 2.52 -30.83 60.28
C VAL A 776 3.89 -30.23 60.61
N GLU A 777 4.11 -28.97 60.25
CA GLU A 777 5.36 -28.24 60.50
C GLU A 777 5.33 -27.59 61.90
N GLY A 778 6.24 -28.03 62.78
CA GLY A 778 6.12 -27.86 64.24
C GLY A 778 6.22 -26.42 64.81
N LEU A 779 6.72 -25.45 64.04
CA LEU A 779 6.81 -24.03 64.45
C LEU A 779 5.73 -23.13 63.83
N SER A 780 5.18 -23.54 62.68
CA SER A 780 4.24 -22.73 61.88
C SER A 780 2.80 -23.24 61.94
N GLY A 781 2.61 -24.51 62.35
CA GLY A 781 1.31 -25.18 62.32
C GLY A 781 0.81 -25.52 60.92
N TYR A 782 1.64 -25.37 59.87
CA TYR A 782 1.24 -25.72 58.51
C TYR A 782 1.04 -27.23 58.35
N ILE A 783 -0.18 -27.62 57.97
CA ILE A 783 -0.50 -28.99 57.54
C ILE A 783 -0.22 -29.12 56.05
N ARG A 784 0.81 -29.90 55.68
CA ARG A 784 1.14 -30.24 54.29
C ARG A 784 0.56 -31.59 53.91
N LEU A 785 0.03 -31.68 52.70
CA LEU A 785 -0.37 -32.95 52.07
C LEU A 785 0.87 -33.73 51.63
N ARG A 786 0.91 -35.03 51.95
CA ARG A 786 1.92 -35.99 51.45
C ARG A 786 1.43 -36.78 50.23
N ARG A 787 0.12 -36.89 50.00
CA ARG A 787 -0.51 -37.61 48.88
C ARG A 787 -1.79 -36.90 48.42
N SER A 788 -2.14 -37.01 47.14
CA SER A 788 -3.38 -36.45 46.57
C SER A 788 -4.63 -37.15 47.14
N PHE A 789 -5.74 -36.43 47.21
CA PHE A 789 -7.04 -36.99 47.58
C PHE A 789 -7.70 -37.69 46.39
N ASP A 790 -8.44 -38.75 46.68
CA ASP A 790 -9.34 -39.42 45.75
C ASP A 790 -10.76 -39.32 46.33
N TYR A 791 -11.62 -38.54 45.68
CA TYR A 791 -12.98 -38.27 46.15
C TYR A 791 -13.84 -39.53 46.18
N ASP A 792 -13.60 -40.47 45.24
CA ASP A 792 -14.37 -41.71 45.11
C ASP A 792 -14.03 -42.72 46.22
N VAL A 793 -12.92 -42.50 46.94
CA VAL A 793 -12.47 -43.35 48.04
C VAL A 793 -12.98 -42.86 49.40
N GLN A 794 -12.92 -41.55 49.68
CA GLN A 794 -13.37 -40.99 50.96
C GLN A 794 -13.60 -39.48 50.86
N SER A 795 -14.82 -39.03 51.16
CA SER A 795 -15.27 -37.64 50.97
C SER A 795 -15.01 -36.70 52.15
N SER A 796 -14.58 -37.20 53.31
CA SER A 796 -14.20 -36.38 54.46
C SER A 796 -13.22 -37.04 55.44
N TYR A 797 -12.49 -36.22 56.19
CA TYR A 797 -11.46 -36.62 57.16
C TYR A 797 -11.58 -35.81 58.46
N TRP A 798 -11.25 -36.44 59.59
CA TRP A 798 -11.09 -35.79 60.89
C TRP A 798 -9.63 -35.81 61.31
N LEU A 799 -9.13 -34.68 61.80
CA LEU A 799 -7.74 -34.51 62.21
C LEU A 799 -7.65 -33.86 63.59
N THR A 800 -7.01 -34.53 64.55
CA THR A 800 -6.86 -34.03 65.93
C THR A 800 -5.45 -33.48 66.14
N LEU A 801 -5.31 -32.17 66.35
CA LEU A 801 -4.03 -31.52 66.61
C LEU A 801 -3.86 -31.28 68.11
N ARG A 802 -2.66 -31.51 68.64
CA ARG A 802 -2.30 -31.25 70.05
C ARG A 802 -1.28 -30.13 70.12
N THR A 803 -1.53 -29.12 70.94
CA THR A 803 -0.57 -28.05 71.24
C THR A 803 0.05 -28.25 72.61
N THR A 804 1.35 -27.94 72.72
CA THR A 804 2.14 -28.08 73.95
C THR A 804 2.80 -26.78 74.32
N ILE A 805 2.65 -26.38 75.58
CA ILE A 805 3.41 -25.26 76.14
C ILE A 805 4.45 -25.87 77.11
N PHE A 806 5.73 -25.70 76.79
CA PHE A 806 6.84 -26.18 77.63
C PHE A 806 7.12 -25.19 78.76
N ASN A 807 6.45 -25.41 79.89
CA ASN A 807 6.78 -24.78 81.17
C ASN A 807 7.20 -25.89 82.16
N ALA A 808 7.64 -25.54 83.37
CA ALA A 808 8.04 -26.50 84.42
C ALA A 808 6.96 -27.57 84.76
N ARG A 809 5.73 -27.40 84.27
CA ARG A 809 4.72 -28.46 84.09
C ARG A 809 4.15 -28.38 82.66
N PRO A 810 4.22 -29.45 81.84
CA PRO A 810 3.69 -29.40 80.48
C PRO A 810 2.15 -29.33 80.49
N GLN A 811 1.60 -28.33 79.80
CA GLN A 811 0.16 -28.19 79.56
C GLN A 811 -0.17 -28.56 78.11
N PHE A 812 -1.32 -29.20 77.90
CA PHE A 812 -1.76 -29.72 76.60
C PHE A 812 -3.17 -29.22 76.27
N SER A 813 -3.40 -28.87 75.01
CA SER A 813 -4.75 -28.62 74.46
C SER A 813 -4.93 -29.38 73.14
N HIS A 814 -6.16 -29.79 72.83
CA HIS A 814 -6.51 -30.53 71.62
C HIS A 814 -7.53 -29.74 70.78
N ILE A 815 -7.42 -29.83 69.46
CA ILE A 815 -8.41 -29.29 68.51
C ILE A 815 -8.71 -30.32 67.43
N HIS A 816 -10.00 -30.51 67.11
CA HIS A 816 -10.46 -31.40 66.04
C HIS A 816 -10.77 -30.57 64.79
N VAL A 817 -10.23 -30.98 63.65
CA VAL A 817 -10.37 -30.33 62.35
C VAL A 817 -11.10 -31.28 61.41
N TYR A 818 -12.26 -30.85 60.91
CA TYR A 818 -13.04 -31.58 59.91
C TYR A 818 -12.70 -31.07 58.51
N ILE A 819 -12.38 -31.98 57.59
CA ILE A 819 -12.01 -31.68 56.21
C ILE A 819 -13.01 -32.38 55.28
N SER A 820 -13.82 -31.63 54.54
CA SER A 820 -14.72 -32.16 53.51
C SER A 820 -14.18 -31.86 52.11
N ILE A 821 -14.17 -32.86 51.23
CA ILE A 821 -13.74 -32.71 49.83
C ILE A 821 -14.99 -32.44 48.98
N ARG A 822 -14.96 -31.41 48.11
CA ARG A 822 -16.03 -31.11 47.15
C ARG A 822 -15.56 -31.47 45.74
N ASN A 823 -16.41 -32.14 44.98
CA ASN A 823 -16.16 -32.47 43.57
C ASN A 823 -16.71 -31.31 42.71
N GLU A 824 -15.82 -30.48 42.15
CA GLU A 824 -16.17 -29.33 41.32
C GLU A 824 -15.73 -29.60 39.87
N ASN A 825 -16.66 -29.45 38.92
CA ASN A 825 -16.35 -29.52 37.50
C ASN A 825 -15.31 -28.43 37.15
N ASN A 826 -14.13 -28.84 36.72
CA ASN A 826 -12.96 -27.97 36.48
C ASN A 826 -12.55 -27.91 35.01
N PHE A 827 -13.28 -28.58 34.12
CA PHE A 827 -12.94 -28.67 32.71
C PHE A 827 -13.94 -27.85 31.90
N ILE A 828 -13.43 -26.83 31.22
CA ILE A 828 -14.23 -25.99 30.32
C ILE A 828 -14.29 -26.73 28.98
N PRO A 829 -15.47 -26.88 28.35
CA PRO A 829 -15.57 -27.49 27.03
C PRO A 829 -14.75 -26.69 26.03
N GLN A 830 -13.81 -27.33 25.32
CA GLN A 830 -12.90 -26.65 24.39
C GLN A 830 -13.40 -26.75 22.94
N CYS A 831 -13.76 -25.61 22.35
CA CYS A 831 -14.03 -25.50 20.92
C CYS A 831 -12.76 -25.71 20.10
N HIS A 832 -12.82 -26.59 19.11
CA HIS A 832 -11.70 -26.80 18.18
C HIS A 832 -11.53 -25.62 17.21
N HIS A 833 -12.62 -24.89 16.96
CA HIS A 833 -12.68 -23.76 16.03
C HIS A 833 -12.74 -22.45 16.82
N VAL A 834 -11.58 -21.92 17.22
CA VAL A 834 -11.51 -20.67 18.02
C VAL A 834 -11.90 -19.44 17.18
N TYR A 835 -11.62 -19.47 15.87
CA TYR A 835 -12.08 -18.49 14.89
C TYR A 835 -12.10 -19.13 13.50
N GLU A 836 -13.28 -19.23 12.89
CA GLU A 836 -13.42 -19.68 11.50
C GLU A 836 -14.14 -18.65 10.65
N GLU A 837 -13.65 -18.47 9.42
CA GLU A 837 -14.27 -17.62 8.42
C GLU A 837 -14.78 -18.50 7.27
N ILE A 838 -16.09 -18.41 7.02
CA ILE A 838 -16.77 -19.17 5.98
C ILE A 838 -17.47 -18.21 5.03
N THR A 839 -17.35 -18.47 3.74
CA THR A 839 -18.02 -17.72 2.67
C THR A 839 -19.03 -18.63 1.96
N LEU A 840 -20.30 -18.21 1.93
CA LEU A 840 -21.42 -19.01 1.42
C LEU A 840 -22.25 -18.21 0.41
N VAL A 841 -22.94 -18.90 -0.49
CA VAL A 841 -23.95 -18.31 -1.38
C VAL A 841 -25.35 -18.57 -0.85
N GLU A 842 -26.22 -17.56 -0.95
CA GLU A 842 -27.59 -17.44 -0.41
C GLU A 842 -28.55 -18.66 -0.54
N GLN A 843 -28.22 -19.72 -1.31
CA GLN A 843 -29.12 -20.86 -1.57
C GLN A 843 -28.75 -22.19 -0.88
N HIS A 844 -27.81 -22.23 0.07
CA HIS A 844 -27.54 -23.46 0.81
C HIS A 844 -28.67 -23.79 1.81
N GLN A 845 -29.52 -24.76 1.48
CA GLN A 845 -30.52 -25.34 2.41
C GLN A 845 -29.94 -26.49 3.27
N THR A 846 -28.65 -26.81 3.09
CA THR A 846 -27.92 -27.82 3.86
C THR A 846 -27.13 -27.17 4.98
N PRO A 847 -26.88 -27.86 6.10
CA PRO A 847 -25.94 -27.40 7.11
C PRO A 847 -24.58 -27.17 6.44
N PHE A 848 -23.97 -26.02 6.70
CA PHE A 848 -22.77 -25.56 5.99
C PHE A 848 -21.50 -25.62 6.85
N ILE A 849 -21.65 -25.77 8.16
CA ILE A 849 -20.57 -25.98 9.13
C ILE A 849 -21.12 -26.75 10.33
N GLN A 850 -20.26 -27.54 10.98
CA GLN A 850 -20.51 -28.15 12.28
C GLN A 850 -19.44 -27.70 13.27
N ILE A 851 -19.84 -27.05 14.36
CA ILE A 851 -18.92 -26.68 15.44
C ILE A 851 -18.66 -27.89 16.32
N LYS A 852 -17.40 -28.34 16.38
CA LYS A 852 -16.96 -29.41 17.28
C LYS A 852 -16.30 -28.84 18.52
N ALA A 853 -16.69 -29.37 19.67
CA ALA A 853 -16.08 -29.11 20.96
C ALA A 853 -15.85 -30.43 21.68
N VAL A 854 -14.81 -30.51 22.51
CA VAL A 854 -14.51 -31.69 23.33
C VAL A 854 -14.39 -31.24 24.77
N ASP A 855 -15.10 -31.95 25.64
CA ASP A 855 -14.85 -31.94 27.07
C ASP A 855 -13.95 -33.12 27.46
N LYS A 856 -13.07 -32.92 28.43
CA LYS A 856 -12.11 -33.96 28.85
C LYS A 856 -12.76 -35.04 29.73
N GLU A 857 -13.93 -34.79 30.28
CA GLU A 857 -14.73 -35.81 30.98
C GLU A 857 -15.63 -36.56 29.98
N LYS A 858 -15.70 -37.89 30.16
CA LYS A 858 -16.02 -38.81 29.05
C LYS A 858 -17.51 -38.96 28.69
N ASP A 859 -18.45 -38.23 29.31
CA ASP A 859 -19.89 -38.48 29.12
C ASP A 859 -20.80 -37.23 29.18
N ASP A 860 -20.28 -36.00 29.09
CA ASP A 860 -21.12 -34.80 29.18
C ASP A 860 -21.81 -34.42 27.86
N GLN A 861 -23.15 -34.29 27.89
CA GLN A 861 -23.92 -33.72 26.78
C GLN A 861 -23.59 -32.23 26.64
N LEU A 862 -22.97 -31.86 25.52
CA LEU A 862 -22.67 -30.48 25.16
C LEU A 862 -23.86 -29.80 24.50
N ASN A 863 -24.12 -28.56 24.90
CA ASN A 863 -25.19 -27.74 24.34
C ASN A 863 -24.63 -26.55 23.55
N TYR A 864 -25.11 -26.36 22.33
CA TYR A 864 -24.64 -25.34 21.38
C TYR A 864 -25.70 -24.25 21.17
N ALA A 865 -25.31 -22.97 21.24
CA ALA A 865 -26.24 -21.85 21.00
C ALA A 865 -25.54 -20.65 20.34
N ILE A 866 -26.22 -19.98 19.41
CA ILE A 866 -25.80 -18.66 18.90
C ILE A 866 -26.27 -17.62 19.93
N VAL A 867 -25.32 -16.98 20.63
CA VAL A 867 -25.62 -16.02 21.70
C VAL A 867 -25.59 -14.57 21.22
N GLU A 868 -24.79 -14.26 20.19
CA GLU A 868 -24.71 -12.93 19.58
C GLU A 868 -24.43 -13.03 18.07
N GLY A 869 -24.69 -11.95 17.34
CA GLY A 869 -24.32 -11.85 15.92
C GLY A 869 -25.43 -12.16 14.91
N ASP A 870 -26.55 -12.74 15.35
CA ASP A 870 -27.73 -13.03 14.51
C ASP A 870 -29.01 -12.33 15.01
N GLU A 871 -28.97 -11.00 15.07
CA GLU A 871 -30.09 -10.14 15.53
C GLU A 871 -31.42 -10.35 14.78
N LYS A 872 -31.37 -10.94 13.57
CA LYS A 872 -32.52 -11.12 12.67
C LYS A 872 -32.89 -12.58 12.44
N GLN A 873 -32.34 -13.51 13.24
CA GLN A 873 -32.60 -14.95 13.18
C GLN A 873 -32.50 -15.51 11.75
N LEU A 874 -31.40 -15.22 11.08
CA LEU A 874 -31.10 -15.75 9.74
C LEU A 874 -30.51 -17.17 9.82
N PHE A 875 -29.82 -17.49 10.92
CA PHE A 875 -29.11 -18.75 11.13
C PHE A 875 -29.77 -19.57 12.23
N TYR A 876 -29.72 -20.88 12.05
CA TYR A 876 -30.13 -21.88 13.03
C TYR A 876 -28.93 -22.74 13.39
N ILE A 877 -28.76 -23.02 14.69
CA ILE A 877 -27.80 -24.01 15.19
C ILE A 877 -28.56 -25.14 15.88
N ASP A 878 -28.22 -26.38 15.56
CA ASP A 878 -28.69 -27.55 16.28
C ASP A 878 -27.96 -27.66 17.63
N SER A 879 -28.74 -27.66 18.71
CA SER A 879 -28.25 -27.59 20.08
C SER A 879 -27.46 -28.83 20.53
N ASN A 880 -27.61 -29.97 19.85
CA ASN A 880 -27.04 -31.25 20.27
C ASN A 880 -25.80 -31.64 19.47
N ASN A 881 -25.69 -31.17 18.22
CA ASN A 881 -24.58 -31.55 17.32
C ASN A 881 -23.79 -30.36 16.75
N GLY A 882 -24.20 -29.11 17.04
CA GLY A 882 -23.49 -27.91 16.63
C GLY A 882 -23.53 -27.60 15.13
N GLN A 883 -24.43 -28.23 14.34
CA GLN A 883 -24.60 -27.95 12.92
C GLN A 883 -25.34 -26.63 12.70
N ILE A 884 -24.83 -25.80 11.78
CA ILE A 884 -25.41 -24.49 11.46
C ILE A 884 -25.94 -24.47 10.04
N SER A 885 -27.17 -24.00 9.89
CA SER A 885 -27.88 -23.86 8.61
C SER A 885 -28.60 -22.52 8.51
N PHE A 886 -29.02 -22.14 7.30
CA PHE A 886 -29.91 -21.00 7.11
C PHE A 886 -31.32 -21.33 7.62
N GLN A 887 -31.89 -20.46 8.44
CA GLN A 887 -33.27 -20.60 8.93
C GLN A 887 -34.28 -20.04 7.92
N ARG A 888 -33.89 -19.05 7.11
CA ARG A 888 -34.74 -18.43 6.06
C ARG A 888 -33.89 -17.87 4.90
N PRO A 889 -34.46 -17.71 3.68
CA PRO A 889 -33.76 -17.09 2.57
C PRO A 889 -33.58 -15.56 2.70
N MET A 890 -32.52 -15.02 2.10
CA MET A 890 -32.04 -13.64 2.29
C MET A 890 -32.71 -12.64 1.31
N HIS A 891 -34.02 -12.41 1.44
CA HIS A 891 -34.79 -11.61 0.48
C HIS A 891 -35.06 -10.15 0.89
N GLN A 892 -34.60 -9.68 2.05
CA GLN A 892 -34.91 -8.32 2.53
C GLN A 892 -33.79 -7.31 2.21
N ARG A 893 -34.14 -6.09 1.76
CA ARG A 893 -33.20 -4.99 1.45
C ARG A 893 -32.25 -4.58 2.60
N GLN A 894 -32.49 -5.07 3.81
CA GLN A 894 -31.78 -4.72 5.04
C GLN A 894 -30.96 -5.87 5.65
N ASP A 895 -30.82 -7.01 4.96
CA ASP A 895 -29.97 -8.13 5.43
C ASP A 895 -28.47 -7.80 5.21
N LYS A 896 -27.63 -8.16 6.18
CA LYS A 896 -26.17 -7.86 6.18
C LYS A 896 -25.46 -8.87 5.25
N ARG A 897 -24.28 -8.52 4.71
CA ARG A 897 -23.45 -9.45 3.91
C ARG A 897 -22.41 -10.21 4.73
N ILE A 898 -22.12 -9.73 5.94
CA ILE A 898 -21.14 -10.33 6.85
C ILE A 898 -21.80 -10.42 8.20
N TYR A 899 -21.78 -11.62 8.77
CA TYR A 899 -22.26 -11.91 10.11
C TYR A 899 -21.08 -12.45 10.91
N VAL A 900 -20.92 -12.00 12.15
CA VAL A 900 -19.96 -12.57 13.10
C VAL A 900 -20.80 -13.15 14.21
N LEU A 901 -20.97 -14.48 14.19
CA LEU A 901 -21.77 -15.23 15.13
C LEU A 901 -20.90 -15.60 16.33
N THR A 902 -21.35 -15.26 17.53
CA THR A 902 -20.77 -15.78 18.77
C THR A 902 -21.54 -17.02 19.16
N ILE A 903 -20.87 -18.17 19.16
CA ILE A 903 -21.46 -19.47 19.47
C ILE A 903 -20.93 -19.92 20.82
N ARG A 904 -21.84 -20.18 21.76
CA ARG A 904 -21.53 -20.69 23.07
C ARG A 904 -21.70 -22.19 23.11
N VAL A 905 -20.72 -22.88 23.68
CA VAL A 905 -20.79 -24.30 24.02
C VAL A 905 -20.74 -24.44 25.53
N SER A 906 -21.74 -25.07 26.12
CA SER A 906 -21.80 -25.32 27.56
C SER A 906 -21.83 -26.81 27.86
N ASP A 907 -21.17 -27.22 28.93
CA ASP A 907 -21.27 -28.56 29.51
C ASP A 907 -22.57 -28.74 30.31
N SER A 908 -22.75 -29.91 30.90
CA SER A 908 -23.90 -30.21 31.79
C SER A 908 -23.50 -30.26 33.27
N GLY A 909 -22.26 -29.86 33.60
CA GLY A 909 -21.68 -29.95 34.94
C GLY A 909 -22.22 -28.91 35.93
N ARG A 910 -21.81 -29.04 37.20
CA ARG A 910 -22.14 -28.09 38.29
C ARG A 910 -20.87 -27.59 38.99
N PRO A 911 -20.52 -26.30 38.90
CA PRO A 911 -21.16 -25.26 38.09
C PRO A 911 -21.03 -25.53 36.59
N THR A 912 -21.99 -25.05 35.80
CA THR A 912 -21.97 -25.19 34.34
C THR A 912 -20.88 -24.31 33.76
N LEU A 913 -19.93 -24.87 33.02
CA LEU A 913 -18.86 -24.12 32.38
C LEU A 913 -19.15 -24.02 30.87
N SER A 914 -18.77 -22.89 30.29
CA SER A 914 -19.01 -22.62 28.87
C SER A 914 -17.84 -21.91 28.22
N SER A 915 -17.64 -22.17 26.93
CA SER A 915 -16.72 -21.43 26.07
C SER A 915 -17.45 -20.80 24.90
N ASP A 916 -16.90 -19.68 24.42
CA ASP A 916 -17.44 -18.97 23.26
C ASP A 916 -16.47 -19.11 22.09
N CYS A 917 -16.99 -19.39 20.91
CA CYS A 917 -16.25 -19.35 19.65
C CYS A 917 -16.88 -18.36 18.67
N LEU A 918 -16.04 -17.82 17.79
CA LEU A 918 -16.46 -16.83 16.80
C LEU A 918 -16.48 -17.46 15.41
N LEU A 919 -17.63 -17.40 14.76
CA LEU A 919 -17.81 -17.81 13.36
C LEU A 919 -18.16 -16.58 12.51
N LYS A 920 -17.26 -16.22 11.61
CA LYS A 920 -17.52 -15.17 10.62
C LYS A 920 -18.12 -15.78 9.36
N VAL A 921 -19.38 -15.47 9.08
CA VAL A 921 -20.12 -15.91 7.90
C VAL A 921 -20.24 -14.76 6.90
N ASN A 922 -19.52 -14.86 5.77
CA ASN A 922 -19.67 -13.97 4.63
C ASN A 922 -20.73 -14.56 3.68
N VAL A 923 -21.87 -13.88 3.52
CA VAL A 923 -22.95 -14.31 2.62
C VAL A 923 -22.88 -13.51 1.32
N LEU A 924 -22.52 -14.19 0.23
CA LEU A 924 -22.49 -13.62 -1.11
C LEU A 924 -23.87 -13.75 -1.77
N ARG A 925 -24.39 -12.64 -2.32
CA ARG A 925 -25.65 -12.67 -3.09
C ARG A 925 -25.41 -13.30 -4.44
N ARG A 926 -26.40 -14.04 -4.94
CA ARG A 926 -26.30 -14.72 -6.24
C ARG A 926 -25.98 -13.78 -7.41
N LYS A 927 -26.39 -12.52 -7.35
CA LYS A 927 -26.09 -11.51 -8.38
C LYS A 927 -24.64 -11.02 -8.36
N ASP A 928 -24.00 -11.01 -7.19
CA ASP A 928 -22.66 -10.44 -7.01
C ASP A 928 -21.56 -11.45 -7.43
N VAL A 929 -21.89 -12.74 -7.43
CA VAL A 929 -21.00 -13.84 -7.86
C VAL A 929 -21.16 -14.23 -9.33
N ARG A 930 -22.04 -13.57 -10.10
CA ARG A 930 -22.11 -13.80 -11.55
C ARG A 930 -20.92 -13.13 -12.23
N PRO A 931 -20.08 -13.89 -12.96
CA PRO A 931 -19.02 -13.28 -13.75
C PRO A 931 -19.62 -12.35 -14.81
N GLN A 932 -19.06 -11.15 -14.94
CA GLN A 932 -19.38 -10.17 -15.97
C GLN A 932 -18.24 -10.13 -16.98
N PHE A 933 -18.56 -10.26 -18.27
CA PHE A 933 -17.55 -10.16 -19.31
C PHE A 933 -17.13 -8.70 -19.53
N LEU A 934 -15.82 -8.45 -19.62
CA LEU A 934 -15.26 -7.09 -19.74
C LEU A 934 -15.60 -6.35 -21.05
N HIS A 935 -16.10 -7.07 -22.06
CA HIS A 935 -16.24 -6.55 -23.42
C HIS A 935 -17.64 -6.71 -24.04
N ASN A 936 -18.64 -7.17 -23.29
CA ASN A 936 -20.01 -7.26 -23.82
C ASN A 936 -21.04 -7.26 -22.68
N GLU A 937 -21.79 -6.17 -22.52
CA GLU A 937 -22.67 -6.00 -21.35
C GLU A 937 -24.02 -6.74 -21.48
N ASN A 938 -24.45 -7.14 -22.69
CA ASN A 938 -25.81 -7.66 -22.91
C ASN A 938 -25.96 -8.93 -23.77
N GLU A 939 -24.90 -9.48 -24.38
CA GLU A 939 -24.99 -10.71 -25.19
C GLU A 939 -23.81 -11.66 -24.92
N ASN A 940 -24.11 -12.91 -24.51
CA ASN A 940 -23.12 -13.98 -24.33
C ASN A 940 -22.54 -14.52 -25.66
N THR A 941 -22.72 -13.77 -26.75
CA THR A 941 -22.33 -14.16 -28.11
C THR A 941 -21.17 -13.27 -28.57
N TYR A 942 -20.06 -13.90 -28.98
CA TYR A 942 -18.90 -13.20 -29.52
C TYR A 942 -18.72 -13.53 -30.99
N TYR A 943 -18.44 -12.51 -31.81
CA TYR A 943 -18.14 -12.68 -33.23
C TYR A 943 -16.64 -12.44 -33.45
N PHE A 944 -15.97 -13.41 -34.06
CA PHE A 944 -14.55 -13.29 -34.42
C PHE A 944 -14.36 -13.61 -35.89
N GLU A 945 -13.66 -12.73 -36.59
CA GLU A 945 -13.16 -12.98 -37.94
C GLU A 945 -11.83 -13.71 -37.84
N LEU A 946 -11.77 -14.94 -38.34
CA LEU A 946 -10.57 -15.77 -38.24
C LEU A 946 -10.01 -16.10 -39.63
N PRO A 947 -8.71 -15.87 -39.87
CA PRO A 947 -8.04 -16.31 -41.09
C PRO A 947 -7.83 -17.82 -41.12
N GLU A 948 -7.38 -18.34 -42.25
CA GLU A 948 -7.07 -19.77 -42.43
C GLU A 948 -6.08 -20.28 -41.36
N ILE A 949 -6.42 -21.38 -40.68
CA ILE A 949 -5.60 -21.97 -39.61
C ILE A 949 -5.06 -23.32 -40.09
N ASN A 950 -3.76 -23.35 -40.39
CA ASN A 950 -3.05 -24.56 -40.81
C ASN A 950 -2.68 -25.47 -39.62
N ARG A 951 -2.33 -26.74 -39.93
CA ARG A 951 -1.98 -27.77 -38.91
C ARG A 951 -0.87 -27.34 -37.93
N SER A 952 0.04 -26.45 -38.32
CA SER A 952 1.11 -25.92 -37.48
C SER A 952 0.65 -24.93 -36.39
N ARG A 953 -0.54 -24.34 -36.53
CA ARG A 953 -1.11 -23.36 -35.59
C ARG A 953 -2.22 -23.96 -34.69
N LEU A 954 -2.45 -25.26 -34.77
CA LEU A 954 -3.39 -25.96 -33.88
C LEU A 954 -2.92 -25.87 -32.43
N LYS A 955 -3.85 -25.62 -31.51
CA LYS A 955 -3.60 -25.39 -30.07
C LYS A 955 -2.86 -24.09 -29.68
N GLN A 956 -2.54 -23.19 -30.62
CA GLN A 956 -2.07 -21.84 -30.26
C GLN A 956 -3.22 -21.02 -29.64
N ARG A 957 -2.87 -20.13 -28.70
CA ARG A 957 -3.83 -19.22 -28.05
C ARG A 957 -4.29 -18.19 -29.08
N LEU A 958 -5.56 -18.26 -29.51
CA LEU A 958 -6.10 -17.33 -30.50
C LEU A 958 -6.54 -16.02 -29.83
N PHE A 959 -7.35 -16.14 -28.80
CA PHE A 959 -7.86 -15.00 -28.02
C PHE A 959 -8.26 -15.47 -26.62
N GLN A 960 -8.39 -14.52 -25.70
CA GLN A 960 -8.78 -14.75 -24.32
C GLN A 960 -10.06 -13.99 -24.03
N ILE A 961 -11.03 -14.68 -23.43
CA ILE A 961 -12.21 -14.03 -22.90
C ILE A 961 -12.02 -13.88 -21.40
N VAL A 962 -12.19 -12.65 -20.93
CA VAL A 962 -12.00 -12.29 -19.53
C VAL A 962 -13.33 -11.88 -18.94
N ALA A 963 -13.76 -12.63 -17.94
CA ALA A 963 -14.85 -12.26 -17.06
C ALA A 963 -14.28 -11.88 -15.69
N ILE A 964 -14.93 -10.91 -15.06
CA ILE A 964 -14.58 -10.39 -13.73
C ILE A 964 -15.77 -10.57 -12.78
N LEU A 965 -15.49 -10.62 -11.48
CA LEU A 965 -16.51 -10.61 -10.46
C LEU A 965 -16.67 -9.20 -9.92
N ASN A 966 -17.91 -8.74 -9.77
CA ASN A 966 -18.22 -7.44 -9.19
C ASN A 966 -18.20 -7.52 -7.65
N LEU A 967 -17.04 -7.84 -7.09
CA LEU A 967 -16.79 -7.96 -5.66
C LEU A 967 -15.95 -6.78 -5.17
N PRO A 968 -16.27 -6.18 -4.00
CA PRO A 968 -15.42 -5.14 -3.38
C PRO A 968 -13.99 -5.66 -3.14
N GLU A 969 -12.96 -4.81 -3.31
CA GLU A 969 -11.53 -5.18 -3.21
C GLU A 969 -11.17 -6.01 -1.97
N LYS A 970 -11.78 -5.70 -0.82
CA LYS A 970 -11.55 -6.43 0.45
C LYS A 970 -12.02 -7.89 0.43
N MET A 971 -12.95 -8.27 -0.46
CA MET A 971 -13.48 -9.64 -0.60
C MET A 971 -12.78 -10.44 -1.72
N GLN A 972 -11.92 -9.82 -2.53
CA GLN A 972 -11.17 -10.49 -3.59
C GLN A 972 -9.92 -11.21 -3.05
N PHE A 973 -9.32 -10.70 -1.97
CA PHE A 973 -8.08 -11.26 -1.39
C PHE A 973 -8.28 -12.52 -0.52
N ASN A 974 -9.49 -12.78 -0.01
CA ASN A 974 -9.75 -13.86 0.95
C ASN A 974 -10.49 -15.07 0.36
N ASN A 975 -10.96 -15.01 -0.88
CA ASN A 975 -11.87 -16.01 -1.42
C ASN A 975 -11.22 -16.72 -2.62
N ASN A 976 -10.94 -18.03 -2.48
CA ASN A 976 -10.47 -18.93 -3.55
C ASN A 976 -11.54 -19.16 -4.65
N LEU A 977 -12.30 -18.13 -5.03
CA LEU A 977 -13.33 -18.18 -6.06
C LEU A 977 -12.65 -18.27 -7.43
N GLN A 978 -12.92 -19.35 -8.16
CA GLN A 978 -12.41 -19.53 -9.51
C GLN A 978 -13.51 -19.25 -10.52
N ILE A 979 -13.23 -18.40 -11.50
CA ILE A 979 -14.10 -18.24 -12.67
C ILE A 979 -13.76 -19.36 -13.65
N ARG A 980 -14.78 -20.07 -14.12
CA ARG A 980 -14.64 -21.06 -15.18
C ARG A 980 -15.44 -20.68 -16.41
N TYR A 981 -14.90 -21.06 -17.56
CA TYR A 981 -15.45 -20.75 -18.87
C TYR A 981 -15.91 -22.02 -19.59
N ARG A 982 -17.01 -21.92 -20.32
CA ARG A 982 -17.56 -22.99 -21.15
C ARG A 982 -18.15 -22.43 -22.44
N LEU A 983 -17.91 -23.16 -23.53
CA LEU A 983 -18.62 -22.95 -24.80
C LEU A 983 -20.00 -23.62 -24.73
N LEU A 984 -21.05 -22.83 -24.99
CA LEU A 984 -22.43 -23.31 -25.05
C LEU A 984 -22.74 -23.93 -26.42
N ASP A 985 -22.14 -23.38 -27.48
CA ASP A 985 -22.29 -23.93 -28.83
C ASP A 985 -21.30 -25.08 -29.09
N PRO A 986 -21.77 -26.24 -29.58
CA PRO A 986 -20.91 -27.35 -29.95
C PRO A 986 -20.21 -27.08 -31.29
N THR A 987 -19.20 -26.20 -31.29
CA THR A 987 -18.32 -26.06 -32.46
C THR A 987 -17.22 -27.12 -32.40
N LYS A 988 -17.23 -28.08 -33.33
CA LYS A 988 -16.18 -29.13 -33.43
C LYS A 988 -14.78 -28.56 -33.70
N HIS A 989 -14.71 -27.29 -34.10
CA HIS A 989 -13.50 -26.60 -34.52
C HIS A 989 -12.72 -25.92 -33.38
N PHE A 990 -13.31 -25.69 -32.21
CA PHE A 990 -12.68 -24.88 -31.15
C PHE A 990 -12.76 -25.52 -29.76
N VAL A 991 -11.87 -25.10 -28.87
CA VAL A 991 -11.86 -25.47 -27.45
C VAL A 991 -11.54 -24.24 -26.61
N ILE A 992 -12.23 -24.10 -25.47
CA ILE A 992 -11.93 -23.08 -24.46
C ILE A 992 -11.22 -23.73 -23.27
N ASN A 993 -10.13 -23.11 -22.81
CA ASN A 993 -9.52 -23.45 -21.54
C ASN A 993 -10.46 -23.00 -20.41
N LYS A 994 -10.91 -23.97 -19.61
CA LYS A 994 -11.92 -23.76 -18.57
C LYS A 994 -11.47 -22.82 -17.46
N GLU A 995 -10.17 -22.62 -17.25
CA GLU A 995 -9.63 -21.80 -16.15
C GLU A 995 -9.19 -20.42 -16.62
N THR A 996 -8.60 -20.34 -17.81
CA THR A 996 -8.00 -19.09 -18.31
C THR A 996 -8.89 -18.33 -19.31
N GLY A 997 -9.94 -18.97 -19.84
CA GLY A 997 -10.78 -18.38 -20.89
C GLY A 997 -10.11 -18.30 -22.27
N TYR A 998 -8.97 -18.96 -22.48
CA TYR A 998 -8.29 -19.01 -23.78
C TYR A 998 -9.02 -19.91 -24.75
N ILE A 999 -9.31 -19.42 -25.95
CA ILE A 999 -9.86 -20.22 -27.04
C ILE A 999 -8.74 -20.60 -28.02
N ALA A 1000 -8.74 -21.86 -28.42
CA ALA A 1000 -7.81 -22.42 -29.39
C ALA A 1000 -8.54 -23.24 -30.45
N ALA A 1001 -8.01 -23.25 -31.67
CA ALA A 1001 -8.51 -24.09 -32.75
C ALA A 1001 -8.11 -25.56 -32.54
N ARG A 1002 -9.10 -26.45 -32.63
CA ARG A 1002 -8.98 -27.90 -32.53
C ARG A 1002 -8.82 -28.57 -33.90
N GLN A 1003 -9.28 -27.92 -34.96
CA GLN A 1003 -9.16 -28.38 -36.35
C GLN A 1003 -8.70 -27.24 -37.27
N SER A 1004 -8.13 -27.59 -38.41
CA SER A 1004 -7.72 -26.61 -39.42
C SER A 1004 -8.95 -25.94 -40.04
N LEU A 1005 -8.88 -24.63 -40.22
CA LEU A 1005 -9.92 -23.85 -40.89
C LEU A 1005 -9.44 -23.56 -42.31
N THR A 1006 -10.21 -23.94 -43.32
CA THR A 1006 -9.82 -23.91 -44.74
C THR A 1006 -10.28 -22.65 -45.49
N SER A 1007 -10.97 -21.73 -44.81
CA SER A 1007 -11.46 -20.47 -45.39
C SER A 1007 -11.56 -19.39 -44.33
N TYR A 1008 -11.35 -18.13 -44.75
CA TYR A 1008 -11.66 -16.95 -43.94
C TYR A 1008 -13.16 -16.92 -43.64
N SER A 1009 -13.54 -16.92 -42.37
CA SER A 1009 -14.96 -16.99 -41.97
C SER A 1009 -15.18 -16.32 -40.62
N ILE A 1010 -16.38 -15.75 -40.46
CA ILE A 1010 -16.84 -15.17 -39.19
C ILE A 1010 -17.44 -16.30 -38.37
N TYR A 1011 -16.92 -16.49 -37.15
CA TYR A 1011 -17.45 -17.48 -36.21
C TYR A 1011 -18.13 -16.76 -35.05
N SER A 1012 -19.35 -17.19 -34.75
CA SER A 1012 -20.06 -16.80 -33.52
C SER A 1012 -19.82 -17.84 -32.42
N PHE A 1013 -19.57 -17.37 -31.21
CA PHE A 1013 -19.36 -18.21 -30.04
C PHE A 1013 -20.30 -17.79 -28.91
N GLN A 1014 -21.22 -18.67 -28.52
CA GLN A 1014 -21.92 -18.51 -27.25
C GLN A 1014 -21.09 -19.07 -26.10
N ILE A 1015 -20.78 -18.22 -25.13
CA ILE A 1015 -19.84 -18.54 -24.04
C ILE A 1015 -20.48 -18.19 -22.71
N GLU A 1016 -20.38 -19.14 -21.79
CA GLU A 1016 -20.82 -19.00 -20.41
C GLU A 1016 -19.59 -18.93 -19.49
N ALA A 1017 -19.56 -17.93 -18.63
CA ALA A 1017 -18.66 -17.87 -17.49
C ALA A 1017 -19.45 -18.08 -16.20
N PHE A 1018 -18.97 -18.96 -15.34
CA PHE A 1018 -19.60 -19.26 -14.06
C PHE A 1018 -18.54 -19.37 -12.97
N THR A 1019 -18.93 -18.99 -11.75
CA THR A 1019 -18.09 -19.12 -10.57
C THR A 1019 -18.16 -20.52 -10.00
N VAL A 1020 -17.00 -21.06 -9.65
CA VAL A 1020 -16.88 -22.29 -8.87
C VAL A 1020 -16.41 -21.93 -7.47
N ILE A 1021 -17.20 -22.35 -6.49
CA ILE A 1021 -16.82 -22.30 -5.08
C ILE A 1021 -16.11 -23.64 -4.80
N PRO A 1022 -14.87 -23.64 -4.29
CA PRO A 1022 -14.24 -24.87 -3.84
C PRO A 1022 -15.13 -25.51 -2.77
N SER A 1023 -15.61 -26.72 -3.00
CA SER A 1023 -16.37 -27.46 -2.00
C SER A 1023 -15.47 -27.70 -0.78
N LEU A 1024 -15.80 -27.06 0.34
CA LEU A 1024 -15.18 -27.33 1.65
C LEU A 1024 -15.48 -28.75 2.18
N PHE A 1025 -16.26 -29.55 1.45
CA PHE A 1025 -16.49 -30.97 1.71
C PHE A 1025 -16.00 -31.81 0.53
N GLN A 1026 -14.70 -32.17 0.52
CA GLN A 1026 -14.27 -33.38 -0.20
C GLN A 1026 -12.96 -34.02 0.30
N ASN A 1027 -12.41 -33.58 1.43
CA ASN A 1027 -11.38 -34.35 2.15
C ASN A 1027 -11.97 -34.76 3.50
N GLU A 1028 -11.86 -36.06 3.82
CA GLU A 1028 -12.34 -36.75 5.04
C GLU A 1028 -13.73 -37.41 5.02
N ILE A 1029 -14.18 -37.87 3.85
CA ILE A 1029 -15.03 -39.08 3.78
C ILE A 1029 -14.38 -40.07 2.81
N TYR A 1030 -13.25 -40.63 3.23
CA TYR A 1030 -12.88 -41.99 2.83
C TYR A 1030 -12.90 -42.85 4.08
N SER A 1031 -13.83 -43.81 4.04
CA SER A 1031 -13.98 -45.00 4.86
C SER A 1031 -12.76 -45.46 5.65
N SER A 1032 -12.98 -45.70 6.94
CA SER A 1032 -12.56 -46.89 7.69
C SER A 1032 -11.50 -47.79 7.03
N ASN A 1033 -10.30 -47.75 7.59
CA ASN A 1033 -9.61 -48.93 8.13
C ASN A 1033 -8.69 -48.49 9.27
#